data_AF-A0A1L7X2Q7-F1
#
_entry.id   AF-A0A1L7X2Q7-F1
#
_cell.length_a   1.000
_cell.length_b   1.000
_cell.length_c   1.000
_cell.angle_alpha   90.00
_cell.angle_beta   90.00
_cell.angle_gamma   90.00
#
_symmetry.space_group_name_H-M   'P 1'
#
loop_
_entity.id
_entity.type
_entity.pdbx_description
1 polymer ?
#
loop_
_entity_poly.entity_id
_entity_poly.type
_entity_poly.pdbx_seq_one_letter_code
_entity_poly.pdbx_strand_id
1 'polypeptide(L)'
;MSRKAPQYDDYRIAVQQIILSSSDSDYLDQLIPALKDATNSNRTPGLMQSLSAYANEREADIERIGLTKHDEFLQSVNQLQKVREGTVALTSEILKLNQSIQASTEKLAAQKEALVDTKAIRQNIAEASEALKESLKILHAVNQAHDLIRKKKYYAALKALDDLQNEHLIPTIQNKYATQHKLADIIQKSIPSSQKAISEAVMSDLNTWLYRIRETSQFLGEVAFYHTELRRTRQKERMESNEYLRNFKLNSAIELVFDESEEFDVLDNDELQVDFTPLFECLHIHEALGQSDKFRSEYAATRRRQKELLLPTSVSLVEDDENSLSSLLEGIAGFAIIEKATMRRAHNLRSPVDVDELWDSMCQTAIALITKALDTIDNAEVLLKIKGVIALFIQTMDGWGYSVTTLDNFLLKLFDKYAELLKKRFSEDFQEIVSTDDYMPMPISNMEEYDKVINVSWFTPEKEREELTFPCVLPFSQMYPLCCIDIRNFLNQFYFFSDDHFQHPNVIDETLKKSLDQLLSEKVCSSLVERLSSQYLGQIVQILINLEHFEIACRELEQLLIAARSSSSAGGPIVLDATEDFRSNKKTAEKRIFELVNSKIDDLIDSAEYDWMAATLETEPSNYMHTMTTYLSNIMSSTLLGLPREIKELIYFDALSHAANMILALPLSPDVKKINPNGVAALAKDVQYLSDFVDTLEGAPILKENLDELQQTVLLMQTENPDDFYDISIRNKKFGRVDAMNGPLILEKITHSLVQSPAKVDRLGNFSSRFGIR
;
A
#
# COMPACT_ATOMS: atom_id res chain seq x y z
N MET A 1 -64.28 -120.05 135.81
CA MET A 1 -63.09 -119.35 136.35
C MET A 1 -63.54 -117.98 136.83
N SER A 2 -63.33 -117.71 138.12
CA SER A 2 -64.07 -116.76 138.95
C SER A 2 -63.94 -115.30 138.49
N ARG A 3 -64.95 -114.78 137.80
CA ARG A 3 -65.16 -113.33 137.57
C ARG A 3 -66.31 -112.89 138.49
N LYS A 4 -66.00 -112.08 139.50
CA LYS A 4 -67.02 -111.42 140.34
C LYS A 4 -67.98 -110.64 139.44
N ALA A 5 -69.28 -110.88 139.59
CA ALA A 5 -70.30 -110.13 138.89
C ALA A 5 -70.38 -108.70 139.48
N PRO A 6 -70.33 -107.65 138.65
CA PRO A 6 -70.58 -106.28 139.12
C PRO A 6 -72.08 -106.08 139.32
N GLN A 7 -72.47 -105.53 140.47
CA GLN A 7 -73.84 -105.07 140.77
C GLN A 7 -73.94 -103.58 140.42
N TYR A 8 -74.97 -103.19 139.68
CA TYR A 8 -75.26 -101.78 139.42
C TYR A 8 -76.39 -101.27 140.33
N ASP A 9 -76.07 -100.35 141.24
CA ASP A 9 -77.05 -99.73 142.16
C ASP A 9 -77.85 -98.57 141.53
N ASP A 10 -77.37 -97.97 140.43
CA ASP A 10 -78.07 -96.87 139.75
C ASP A 10 -77.90 -96.94 138.22
N TYR A 11 -79.02 -97.17 137.52
CA TYR A 11 -79.04 -97.42 136.08
C TYR A 11 -78.83 -96.15 135.23
N ARG A 12 -78.89 -94.94 135.81
CA ARG A 12 -78.63 -93.67 135.08
C ARG A 12 -77.19 -93.55 134.60
N ILE A 13 -76.24 -93.94 135.46
CA ILE A 13 -74.81 -93.86 135.17
C ILE A 13 -74.42 -94.91 134.12
N ALA A 14 -75.02 -96.11 134.22
CA ALA A 14 -74.82 -97.18 133.25
C ALA A 14 -75.30 -96.78 131.85
N VAL A 15 -76.48 -96.13 131.71
CA VAL A 15 -77.00 -95.69 130.40
C VAL A 15 -76.11 -94.63 129.74
N GLN A 16 -75.54 -93.69 130.51
CA GLN A 16 -74.58 -92.73 129.96
C GLN A 16 -73.29 -93.40 129.49
N GLN A 17 -72.74 -94.36 130.24
CA GLN A 17 -71.52 -95.06 129.84
C GLN A 17 -71.72 -95.97 128.63
N ILE A 18 -72.86 -96.66 128.54
CA ILE A 18 -73.21 -97.51 127.39
C ILE A 18 -73.19 -96.69 126.09
N ILE A 19 -73.78 -95.49 126.07
CA ILE A 19 -73.95 -94.68 124.85
C ILE A 19 -72.67 -93.88 124.50
N LEU A 20 -71.79 -93.62 125.47
CA LEU A 20 -70.47 -93.00 125.25
C LEU A 20 -69.42 -93.97 124.67
N SER A 21 -69.78 -95.25 124.47
CA SER A 21 -68.94 -96.24 123.80
C SER A 21 -68.81 -95.92 122.31
N SER A 22 -67.60 -95.59 121.86
CA SER A 22 -67.30 -95.20 120.48
C SER A 22 -67.27 -96.36 119.46
N SER A 23 -67.47 -97.60 119.91
CA SER A 23 -67.32 -98.83 119.10
C SER A 23 -68.48 -99.80 119.37
N ASP A 24 -69.12 -100.32 118.31
CA ASP A 24 -70.28 -101.23 118.40
C ASP A 24 -69.99 -102.51 119.23
N SER A 25 -68.74 -102.96 119.27
CA SER A 25 -68.32 -104.11 120.09
C SER A 25 -68.29 -103.79 121.59
N ASP A 26 -67.81 -102.61 121.97
CA ASP A 26 -67.78 -102.16 123.38
C ASP A 26 -69.19 -101.83 123.90
N TYR A 27 -70.05 -101.31 123.01
CA TYR A 27 -71.46 -101.09 123.30
C TYR A 27 -72.16 -102.42 123.68
N LEU A 28 -71.96 -103.48 122.88
CA LEU A 28 -72.53 -104.80 123.15
C LEU A 28 -71.93 -105.45 124.41
N ASP A 29 -70.63 -105.31 124.65
CA ASP A 29 -69.94 -105.88 125.82
C ASP A 29 -70.37 -105.23 127.16
N GLN A 30 -70.83 -103.98 127.14
CA GLN A 30 -71.36 -103.28 128.33
C GLN A 30 -72.88 -103.43 128.48
N LEU A 31 -73.60 -103.54 127.36
CA LEU A 31 -75.05 -103.70 127.34
C LEU A 31 -75.47 -105.12 127.81
N ILE A 32 -74.71 -106.17 127.46
CA ILE A 32 -75.03 -107.56 127.84
C ILE A 32 -74.99 -107.78 129.36
N PRO A 33 -73.97 -107.33 130.14
CA PRO A 33 -73.97 -107.40 131.59
C PRO A 33 -75.09 -106.58 132.23
N ALA A 34 -75.39 -105.38 131.72
CA ALA A 34 -76.44 -104.51 132.25
C ALA A 34 -77.85 -105.08 132.03
N LEU A 35 -78.09 -105.71 130.86
CA LEU A 35 -79.32 -106.47 130.59
C LEU A 35 -79.42 -107.73 131.45
N LYS A 36 -78.28 -108.44 131.65
CA LYS A 36 -78.22 -109.67 132.45
C LYS A 36 -78.38 -109.40 133.94
N ASP A 37 -77.90 -108.26 134.45
CA ASP A 37 -78.14 -107.79 135.81
C ASP A 37 -79.59 -107.32 135.97
N ALA A 38 -80.14 -106.54 135.02
CA ALA A 38 -81.53 -106.07 135.06
C ALA A 38 -82.57 -107.19 134.99
N THR A 39 -82.28 -108.27 134.25
CA THR A 39 -83.14 -109.48 134.19
C THR A 39 -82.99 -110.38 135.41
N ASN A 40 -81.78 -110.55 135.95
CA ASN A 40 -81.57 -111.32 137.18
C ASN A 40 -82.10 -110.60 138.44
N SER A 41 -82.14 -109.26 138.43
CA SER A 41 -82.60 -108.43 139.57
C SER A 41 -84.03 -107.88 139.44
N ASN A 42 -84.79 -108.28 138.41
CA ASN A 42 -86.21 -107.90 138.19
C ASN A 42 -86.49 -106.38 138.14
N ARG A 43 -85.50 -105.56 137.73
CA ARG A 43 -85.56 -104.07 137.70
C ARG A 43 -85.64 -103.47 136.29
N THR A 44 -86.21 -104.20 135.33
CA THR A 44 -86.37 -103.79 133.92
C THR A 44 -87.09 -102.44 133.68
N PRO A 45 -88.17 -102.05 134.40
CA PRO A 45 -88.84 -100.78 134.12
C PRO A 45 -87.99 -99.54 134.47
N GLY A 46 -87.08 -99.64 135.45
CA GLY A 46 -86.21 -98.53 135.85
C GLY A 46 -85.14 -98.16 134.81
N LEU A 47 -84.62 -99.17 134.09
CA LEU A 47 -83.72 -98.95 132.96
C LEU A 47 -84.45 -98.26 131.79
N MET A 48 -85.67 -98.71 131.47
CA MET A 48 -86.46 -98.16 130.37
C MET A 48 -86.85 -96.69 130.62
N GLN A 49 -87.21 -96.34 131.85
CA GLN A 49 -87.50 -94.96 132.24
C GLN A 49 -86.28 -94.05 132.19
N SER A 50 -85.09 -94.58 132.50
CA SER A 50 -83.84 -93.81 132.41
C SER A 50 -83.42 -93.57 130.96
N LEU A 51 -83.63 -94.54 130.07
CA LEU A 51 -83.41 -94.41 128.62
C LEU A 51 -84.37 -93.40 127.98
N SER A 52 -85.67 -93.42 128.35
CA SER A 52 -86.64 -92.47 127.79
C SER A 52 -86.43 -91.03 128.27
N ALA A 53 -86.03 -90.84 129.54
CA ALA A 53 -85.66 -89.51 130.05
C ALA A 53 -84.46 -88.93 129.29
N TYR A 54 -83.44 -89.75 128.98
CA TYR A 54 -82.28 -89.32 128.21
C TYR A 54 -82.63 -88.95 126.76
N ALA A 55 -83.51 -89.73 126.11
CA ALA A 55 -83.98 -89.42 124.76
C ALA A 55 -84.66 -88.04 124.70
N ASN A 56 -85.57 -87.77 125.63
CA ASN A 56 -86.29 -86.49 125.69
C ASN A 56 -85.36 -85.29 125.96
N GLU A 57 -84.34 -85.46 126.82
CA GLU A 57 -83.37 -84.39 127.09
C GLU A 57 -82.53 -84.07 125.84
N ARG A 58 -82.15 -85.09 125.07
CA ARG A 58 -81.44 -84.89 123.79
C ARG A 58 -82.29 -84.26 122.71
N GLU A 59 -83.56 -84.63 122.62
CA GLU A 59 -84.50 -84.02 121.68
C GLU A 59 -84.67 -82.52 121.96
N ALA A 60 -84.79 -82.15 123.25
CA ALA A 60 -84.83 -80.75 123.68
C ALA A 60 -83.52 -79.98 123.39
N ASP A 61 -82.36 -80.62 123.53
CA ASP A 61 -81.08 -80.02 123.14
C ASP A 61 -80.96 -79.81 121.63
N ILE A 62 -81.44 -80.76 120.83
CA ILE A 62 -81.45 -80.67 119.37
C ILE A 62 -82.37 -79.53 118.91
N GLU A 63 -83.57 -79.39 119.49
CA GLU A 63 -84.46 -78.27 119.20
C GLU A 63 -83.81 -76.90 119.52
N ARG A 64 -83.08 -76.81 120.64
CA ARG A 64 -82.38 -75.59 121.06
C ARG A 64 -81.25 -75.19 120.09
N ILE A 65 -80.49 -76.16 119.58
CA ILE A 65 -79.41 -75.93 118.61
C ILE A 65 -79.98 -75.62 117.21
N GLY A 66 -81.06 -76.30 116.83
CA GLY A 66 -81.76 -76.06 115.56
C GLY A 66 -82.31 -74.64 115.43
N LEU A 67 -82.86 -74.08 116.52
CA LEU A 67 -83.39 -72.71 116.54
C LEU A 67 -82.30 -71.62 116.55
N THR A 68 -81.11 -71.90 117.09
CA THR A 68 -80.06 -70.87 117.27
C THR A 68 -79.09 -70.73 116.09
N LYS A 69 -78.92 -71.76 115.25
CA LYS A 69 -77.94 -71.73 114.14
C LYS A 69 -78.51 -71.59 112.73
N HIS A 70 -79.84 -71.58 112.56
CA HIS A 70 -80.44 -71.46 111.23
C HIS A 70 -80.23 -70.07 110.60
N ASP A 71 -80.22 -69.01 111.42
CA ASP A 71 -80.10 -67.62 110.96
C ASP A 71 -78.68 -67.29 110.44
N GLU A 72 -77.63 -67.78 111.13
CA GLU A 72 -76.24 -67.63 110.69
C GLU A 72 -75.96 -68.40 109.38
N PHE A 73 -76.58 -69.57 109.19
CA PHE A 73 -76.44 -70.35 107.96
C PHE A 73 -77.16 -69.69 106.78
N LEU A 74 -78.39 -69.19 106.99
CA LEU A 74 -79.13 -68.41 105.98
C LEU A 74 -78.40 -67.11 105.61
N GLN A 75 -77.76 -66.44 106.56
CA GLN A 75 -76.88 -65.31 106.26
C GLN A 75 -75.68 -65.71 105.42
N SER A 76 -75.02 -66.83 105.73
CA SER A 76 -73.84 -67.31 104.99
C SER A 76 -74.18 -67.73 103.56
N VAL A 77 -75.34 -68.39 103.35
CA VAL A 77 -75.83 -68.76 102.02
C VAL A 77 -76.23 -67.51 101.23
N ASN A 78 -76.90 -66.54 101.85
CA ASN A 78 -77.19 -65.25 101.22
C ASN A 78 -75.91 -64.47 100.87
N GLN A 79 -74.87 -64.54 101.70
CA GLN A 79 -73.57 -63.93 101.40
C GLN A 79 -72.89 -64.63 100.22
N LEU A 80 -72.90 -65.96 100.15
CA LEU A 80 -72.38 -66.71 98.99
C LEU A 80 -73.15 -66.40 97.70
N GLN A 81 -74.47 -66.26 97.79
CA GLN A 81 -75.29 -65.86 96.65
C GLN A 81 -74.99 -64.43 96.20
N LYS A 82 -74.83 -63.49 97.14
CA LYS A 82 -74.39 -62.11 96.85
C LYS A 82 -72.99 -62.05 96.26
N VAL A 83 -72.05 -62.89 96.72
CA VAL A 83 -70.70 -62.98 96.16
C VAL A 83 -70.75 -63.57 94.75
N ARG A 84 -71.59 -64.58 94.50
CA ARG A 84 -71.79 -65.15 93.15
C ARG A 84 -72.40 -64.12 92.20
N GLU A 85 -73.43 -63.40 92.63
CA GLU A 85 -74.03 -62.29 91.88
C GLU A 85 -73.00 -61.17 91.64
N GLY A 86 -72.19 -60.83 92.64
CA GLY A 86 -71.08 -59.89 92.53
C GLY A 86 -69.98 -60.35 91.56
N THR A 87 -69.69 -61.65 91.49
CA THR A 87 -68.69 -62.22 90.58
C THR A 87 -69.21 -62.24 89.14
N VAL A 88 -70.50 -62.52 88.94
CA VAL A 88 -71.17 -62.41 87.63
C VAL A 88 -71.25 -60.94 87.18
N ALA A 89 -71.57 -60.03 88.10
CA ALA A 89 -71.55 -58.59 87.83
C ALA A 89 -70.13 -58.13 87.45
N LEU A 90 -69.11 -58.53 88.22
CA LEU A 90 -67.70 -58.18 87.94
C LEU A 90 -67.22 -58.77 86.61
N THR A 91 -67.55 -60.02 86.29
CA THR A 91 -67.19 -60.61 84.99
C THR A 91 -67.92 -59.92 83.83
N SER A 92 -69.17 -59.49 84.03
CA SER A 92 -69.88 -58.66 83.05
C SER A 92 -69.25 -57.26 82.89
N GLU A 93 -68.77 -56.66 83.97
CA GLU A 93 -68.06 -55.38 83.94
C GLU A 93 -66.69 -55.53 83.28
N ILE A 94 -65.96 -56.61 83.55
CA ILE A 94 -64.68 -56.93 82.89
C ILE A 94 -64.89 -57.14 81.39
N LEU A 95 -65.95 -57.86 80.98
CA LEU A 95 -66.28 -58.04 79.56
C LEU A 95 -66.68 -56.72 78.89
N LYS A 96 -67.50 -55.90 79.55
CA LYS A 96 -67.85 -54.54 79.07
C LYS A 96 -66.62 -53.65 78.98
N LEU A 97 -65.73 -53.70 79.96
CA LEU A 97 -64.48 -52.95 79.97
C LEU A 97 -63.55 -53.44 78.87
N ASN A 98 -63.42 -54.74 78.67
CA ASN A 98 -62.60 -55.31 77.61
C ASN A 98 -63.14 -54.94 76.22
N GLN A 99 -64.46 -55.01 76.01
CA GLN A 99 -65.10 -54.52 74.78
C GLN A 99 -64.89 -53.01 74.60
N SER A 100 -64.96 -52.22 75.68
CA SER A 100 -64.69 -50.78 75.63
C SER A 100 -63.22 -50.47 75.32
N ILE A 101 -62.28 -51.22 75.89
CA ILE A 101 -60.84 -51.13 75.60
C ILE A 101 -60.56 -51.54 74.16
N GLN A 102 -61.18 -52.62 73.67
CA GLN A 102 -60.98 -53.08 72.30
C GLN A 102 -61.56 -52.07 71.29
N ALA A 103 -62.77 -51.57 71.53
CA ALA A 103 -63.39 -50.53 70.69
C ALA A 103 -62.62 -49.21 70.73
N SER A 104 -62.07 -48.82 71.88
CA SER A 104 -61.21 -47.63 71.99
C SER A 104 -59.84 -47.84 71.35
N THR A 105 -59.27 -49.04 71.42
CA THR A 105 -58.00 -49.40 70.77
C THR A 105 -58.15 -49.48 69.26
N GLU A 106 -59.24 -50.03 68.73
CA GLU A 106 -59.54 -50.01 67.28
C GLU A 106 -59.73 -48.58 66.77
N LYS A 107 -60.48 -47.74 67.50
CA LYS A 107 -60.61 -46.32 67.18
C LYS A 107 -59.25 -45.60 67.21
N LEU A 108 -58.41 -45.90 68.21
CA LEU A 108 -57.07 -45.32 68.32
C LEU A 108 -56.13 -45.81 67.22
N ALA A 109 -56.22 -47.09 66.84
CA ALA A 109 -55.44 -47.67 65.74
C ALA A 109 -55.82 -47.02 64.42
N ALA A 110 -57.12 -46.88 64.13
CA ALA A 110 -57.61 -46.17 62.95
C ALA A 110 -57.17 -44.69 62.93
N GLN A 111 -57.21 -44.02 64.09
CA GLN A 111 -56.69 -42.64 64.21
C GLN A 111 -55.17 -42.56 64.00
N LYS A 112 -54.41 -43.55 64.48
CA LYS A 112 -52.96 -43.60 64.28
C LYS A 112 -52.59 -43.93 62.84
N GLU A 113 -53.33 -44.81 62.17
CA GLU A 113 -53.17 -45.11 60.74
C GLU A 113 -53.46 -43.85 59.91
N ALA A 114 -54.58 -43.17 60.17
CA ALA A 114 -54.88 -41.87 59.56
C ALA A 114 -53.80 -40.80 59.86
N LEU A 115 -53.18 -40.83 61.04
CA LEU A 115 -52.07 -39.94 61.41
C LEU A 115 -50.79 -40.28 60.63
N VAL A 116 -50.48 -41.56 60.41
CA VAL A 116 -49.33 -41.99 59.60
C VAL A 116 -49.54 -41.59 58.14
N ASP A 117 -50.75 -41.81 57.60
CA ASP A 117 -51.10 -41.41 56.23
C ASP A 117 -51.01 -39.89 56.06
N THR A 118 -51.57 -39.12 56.99
CA THR A 118 -51.43 -37.65 56.95
C THR A 118 -49.99 -37.19 57.15
N LYS A 119 -49.17 -37.89 57.93
CA LYS A 119 -47.73 -37.60 58.05
C LYS A 119 -46.99 -37.91 56.76
N ALA A 120 -47.30 -39.01 56.07
CA ALA A 120 -46.73 -39.35 54.78
C ALA A 120 -47.14 -38.33 53.70
N ILE A 121 -48.42 -37.94 53.66
CA ILE A 121 -48.91 -36.86 52.78
C ILE A 121 -48.18 -35.55 53.09
N ARG A 122 -48.04 -35.19 54.37
CA ARG A 122 -47.31 -33.97 54.77
C ARG A 122 -45.84 -34.02 54.37
N GLN A 123 -45.20 -35.18 54.47
CA GLN A 123 -43.82 -35.36 54.05
C GLN A 123 -43.69 -35.25 52.53
N ASN A 124 -44.57 -35.89 51.76
CA ASN A 124 -44.62 -35.73 50.30
C ASN A 124 -44.88 -34.28 49.89
N ILE A 125 -45.74 -33.55 50.61
CA ILE A 125 -45.98 -32.11 50.37
C ILE A 125 -44.74 -31.29 50.70
N ALA A 126 -44.02 -31.61 51.78
CA ALA A 126 -42.78 -30.93 52.16
C ALA A 126 -41.69 -31.15 51.11
N GLU A 127 -41.46 -32.41 50.69
CA GLU A 127 -40.51 -32.78 49.64
C GLU A 127 -40.87 -32.11 48.29
N ALA A 128 -42.16 -32.08 47.93
CA ALA A 128 -42.63 -31.37 46.74
C ALA A 128 -42.44 -29.85 46.85
N SER A 129 -42.66 -29.26 48.02
CA SER A 129 -42.44 -27.83 48.25
C SER A 129 -40.97 -27.45 48.19
N GLU A 130 -40.09 -28.29 48.74
CA GLU A 130 -38.64 -28.10 48.67
C GLU A 130 -38.14 -28.24 47.24
N ALA A 131 -38.59 -29.26 46.51
CA ALA A 131 -38.27 -29.44 45.11
C ALA A 131 -38.77 -28.28 44.22
N LEU A 132 -39.98 -27.76 44.50
CA LEU A 132 -40.49 -26.57 43.82
C LEU A 132 -39.62 -25.35 44.10
N LYS A 133 -39.22 -25.11 45.36
CA LYS A 133 -38.34 -23.97 45.71
C LYS A 133 -36.98 -24.05 45.02
N GLU A 134 -36.38 -25.23 44.93
CA GLU A 134 -35.12 -25.43 44.21
C GLU A 134 -35.29 -25.20 42.70
N SER A 135 -36.35 -25.74 42.10
CA SER A 135 -36.65 -25.51 40.67
C SER A 135 -36.86 -24.02 40.36
N LEU A 136 -37.45 -23.27 41.29
CA LEU A 136 -37.68 -21.83 41.17
C LEU A 136 -36.36 -21.05 41.21
N LYS A 137 -35.37 -21.47 42.02
CA LYS A 137 -34.03 -20.88 42.01
C LYS A 137 -33.35 -21.09 40.66
N ILE A 138 -33.41 -22.30 40.10
CA ILE A 138 -32.85 -22.60 38.77
C ILE A 138 -33.52 -21.74 37.71
N LEU A 139 -34.86 -21.64 37.72
CA LEU A 139 -35.62 -20.78 36.80
C LEU A 139 -35.27 -19.29 36.93
N HIS A 140 -35.06 -18.78 38.15
CA HIS A 140 -34.60 -17.41 38.35
C HIS A 140 -33.20 -17.18 37.77
N ALA A 141 -32.27 -18.11 37.96
CA ALA A 141 -30.93 -18.02 37.38
C ALA A 141 -30.97 -18.07 35.84
N VAL A 142 -31.82 -18.92 35.24
CA VAL A 142 -32.06 -18.95 33.79
C VAL A 142 -32.62 -17.61 33.30
N ASN A 143 -33.62 -17.05 34.00
CA ASN A 143 -34.19 -15.75 33.63
C ASN A 143 -33.16 -14.63 33.73
N GLN A 144 -32.31 -14.63 34.77
CA GLN A 144 -31.23 -13.68 34.91
C GLN A 144 -30.23 -13.77 33.74
N ALA A 145 -29.85 -14.99 33.33
CA ALA A 145 -29.01 -15.18 32.15
C ALA A 145 -29.66 -14.62 30.88
N HIS A 146 -30.96 -14.89 30.66
CA HIS A 146 -31.70 -14.35 29.51
C HIS A 146 -31.85 -12.82 29.55
N ASP A 147 -32.06 -12.24 30.74
CA ASP A 147 -32.10 -10.78 30.91
C ASP A 147 -30.74 -10.14 30.64
N LEU A 148 -29.63 -10.80 30.98
CA LEU A 148 -28.29 -10.33 30.65
C LEU A 148 -28.02 -10.39 29.14
N ILE A 149 -28.50 -11.43 28.43
CA ILE A 149 -28.46 -11.50 26.97
C ILE A 149 -29.26 -10.35 26.35
N ARG A 150 -30.47 -10.07 26.85
CA ARG A 150 -31.30 -8.94 26.38
C ARG A 150 -30.64 -7.59 26.62
N LYS A 151 -29.90 -7.44 27.73
CA LYS A 151 -29.12 -6.23 28.06
C LYS A 151 -27.80 -6.13 27.30
N LYS A 152 -27.52 -7.04 26.35
CA LYS A 152 -26.26 -7.14 25.59
C LYS A 152 -25.00 -7.31 26.44
N LYS A 153 -25.12 -7.80 27.67
CA LYS A 153 -23.96 -8.10 28.53
C LYS A 153 -23.53 -9.55 28.34
N TYR A 154 -22.96 -9.84 27.18
CA TYR A 154 -22.71 -11.21 26.72
C TYR A 154 -21.71 -11.98 27.59
N TYR A 155 -20.61 -11.35 28.04
CA TYR A 155 -19.65 -12.00 28.93
C TYR A 155 -20.27 -12.37 30.29
N ALA A 156 -21.01 -11.44 30.89
CA ALA A 156 -21.72 -11.69 32.14
C ALA A 156 -22.80 -12.77 31.97
N ALA A 157 -23.45 -12.83 30.80
CA ALA A 157 -24.40 -13.88 30.48
C ALA A 157 -23.73 -15.26 30.35
N LEU A 158 -22.57 -15.35 29.69
CA LEU A 158 -21.79 -16.59 29.59
C LEU A 158 -21.34 -17.08 30.95
N LYS A 159 -20.82 -16.17 31.79
CA LYS A 159 -20.47 -16.50 33.17
C LYS A 159 -21.68 -16.98 33.97
N ALA A 160 -22.83 -16.29 33.87
CA ALA A 160 -24.05 -16.73 34.54
C ALA A 160 -24.57 -18.09 34.05
N LEU A 161 -24.38 -18.42 32.76
CA LEU A 161 -24.70 -19.75 32.21
C LEU A 161 -23.73 -20.82 32.71
N ASP A 162 -22.45 -20.50 32.85
CA ASP A 162 -21.43 -21.41 33.38
C ASP A 162 -21.61 -21.63 34.89
N ASP A 163 -21.89 -20.57 35.65
CA ASP A 163 -22.26 -20.64 37.08
C ASP A 163 -23.53 -21.51 37.24
N LEU A 164 -24.53 -21.35 36.37
CA LEU A 164 -25.73 -22.20 36.37
C LEU A 164 -25.41 -23.67 36.07
N GLN A 165 -24.48 -23.92 35.15
CA GLN A 165 -24.03 -25.27 34.83
C GLN A 165 -23.30 -25.91 36.02
N ASN A 166 -22.35 -25.19 36.62
CA ASN A 166 -21.45 -25.72 37.64
C ASN A 166 -22.08 -25.76 39.04
N GLU A 167 -22.79 -24.71 39.46
CA GLU A 167 -23.36 -24.61 40.81
C GLU A 167 -24.73 -25.27 40.94
N HIS A 168 -25.54 -25.30 39.87
CA HIS A 168 -26.95 -25.70 39.97
C HIS A 168 -27.29 -26.98 39.20
N LEU A 169 -26.74 -27.18 37.99
CA LEU A 169 -27.10 -28.34 37.17
C LEU A 169 -26.27 -29.60 37.49
N ILE A 170 -24.94 -29.49 37.62
CA ILE A 170 -24.10 -30.68 37.89
C ILE A 170 -24.49 -31.38 39.22
N PRO A 171 -24.69 -30.66 40.35
CA PRO A 171 -25.10 -31.29 41.60
C PRO A 171 -26.50 -31.92 41.54
N THR A 172 -27.44 -31.30 40.82
CA THR A 172 -28.81 -31.83 40.69
C THR A 172 -28.91 -33.02 39.74
N ILE A 173 -28.01 -33.13 38.76
CA ILE A 173 -27.94 -34.29 37.84
C ILE A 173 -27.26 -35.50 38.50
N GLN A 174 -26.25 -35.30 39.36
CA GLN A 174 -25.60 -36.40 40.10
C GLN A 174 -26.52 -37.06 41.14
N ASN A 175 -27.52 -36.33 41.64
CA ASN A 175 -28.38 -36.79 42.72
C ASN A 175 -29.57 -37.62 42.18
N LYS A 176 -29.32 -38.90 41.88
CA LYS A 176 -30.18 -39.90 41.19
C LYS A 176 -31.67 -40.00 41.59
N TYR A 177 -32.10 -39.35 42.67
CA TYR A 177 -33.46 -39.35 43.23
C TYR A 177 -34.19 -38.00 43.07
N ALA A 178 -33.60 -37.00 42.42
CA ALA A 178 -34.23 -35.70 42.26
C ALA A 178 -35.34 -35.73 41.19
N THR A 179 -36.57 -35.40 41.58
CA THR A 179 -37.70 -35.22 40.64
C THR A 179 -37.46 -34.14 39.58
N GLN A 180 -36.44 -33.29 39.80
CA GLN A 180 -36.04 -32.18 38.95
C GLN A 180 -35.09 -32.58 37.80
N HIS A 181 -34.64 -33.84 37.72
CA HIS A 181 -33.72 -34.30 36.67
C HIS A 181 -34.19 -33.98 35.24
N LYS A 182 -35.50 -34.07 34.97
CA LYS A 182 -36.04 -33.75 33.64
C LYS A 182 -35.92 -32.26 33.30
N LEU A 183 -36.16 -31.37 34.26
CA LEU A 183 -36.00 -29.93 34.07
C LEU A 183 -34.52 -29.59 33.88
N ALA A 184 -33.65 -30.14 34.72
CA ALA A 184 -32.21 -29.96 34.62
C ALA A 184 -31.64 -30.46 33.28
N ASP A 185 -32.08 -31.62 32.79
CA ASP A 185 -31.67 -32.17 31.48
C ASP A 185 -32.17 -31.32 30.29
N ILE A 186 -33.39 -30.79 30.36
CA ILE A 186 -33.90 -29.86 29.34
C ILE A 186 -33.08 -28.57 29.33
N ILE A 187 -32.76 -28.01 30.50
CA ILE A 187 -31.96 -26.79 30.61
C ILE A 187 -30.54 -27.05 30.13
N GLN A 188 -29.93 -28.18 30.50
CA GLN A 188 -28.59 -28.55 30.03
C GLN A 188 -28.51 -28.67 28.50
N LYS A 189 -29.54 -29.23 27.85
CA LYS A 189 -29.65 -29.27 26.39
C LYS A 189 -29.84 -27.88 25.77
N SER A 190 -30.40 -26.93 26.51
CA SER A 190 -30.59 -25.55 26.04
C SER A 190 -29.34 -24.67 26.13
N ILE A 191 -28.39 -24.98 27.03
CA ILE A 191 -27.17 -24.16 27.22
C ILE A 191 -26.34 -24.02 25.92
N PRO A 192 -26.03 -25.09 25.17
CA PRO A 192 -25.31 -24.96 23.91
C PRO A 192 -26.04 -24.10 22.88
N SER A 193 -27.38 -24.15 22.87
CA SER A 193 -28.21 -23.31 22.01
C SER A 193 -28.11 -21.84 22.40
N SER A 194 -28.17 -21.53 23.70
CA SER A 194 -27.98 -20.17 24.23
C SER A 194 -26.57 -19.64 23.98
N GLN A 195 -25.53 -20.47 24.15
CA GLN A 195 -24.14 -20.11 23.81
C GLN A 195 -24.00 -19.79 22.32
N LYS A 196 -24.62 -20.59 21.45
CA LYS A 196 -24.64 -20.34 20.00
C LYS A 196 -25.36 -19.02 19.67
N ALA A 197 -26.52 -18.77 20.29
CA ALA A 197 -27.26 -17.52 20.11
C ALA A 197 -26.44 -16.29 20.56
N ILE A 198 -25.67 -16.41 21.66
CA ILE A 198 -24.74 -15.37 22.10
C ILE A 198 -23.64 -15.17 21.05
N SER A 199 -23.02 -16.25 20.55
CA SER A 199 -21.98 -16.13 19.52
C SER A 199 -22.48 -15.47 18.22
N GLU A 200 -23.70 -15.81 17.77
CA GLU A 200 -24.32 -15.21 16.58
C GLU A 200 -24.66 -13.73 16.82
N ALA A 201 -25.16 -13.37 18.01
CA ALA A 201 -25.47 -11.98 18.36
C ALA A 201 -24.19 -11.11 18.43
N VAL A 202 -23.13 -11.64 19.03
CA VAL A 202 -21.84 -10.95 19.15
C VAL A 202 -21.19 -10.77 17.77
N MET A 203 -21.29 -11.76 16.89
CA MET A 203 -20.87 -11.64 15.49
C MET A 203 -21.69 -10.60 14.72
N SER A 204 -23.00 -10.48 14.99
CA SER A 204 -23.84 -9.43 14.40
C SER A 204 -23.45 -8.03 14.87
N ASP A 205 -23.15 -7.86 16.16
CA ASP A 205 -22.67 -6.59 16.71
C ASP A 205 -21.29 -6.24 16.09
N LEU A 206 -20.40 -7.23 15.93
CA LEU A 206 -19.12 -7.04 15.23
C LEU A 206 -19.30 -6.65 13.75
N ASN A 207 -20.20 -7.31 13.01
CA ASN A 207 -20.45 -6.96 11.61
C ASN A 207 -21.02 -5.54 11.47
N THR A 208 -21.86 -5.12 12.42
CA THR A 208 -22.37 -3.74 12.48
C THR A 208 -21.23 -2.75 12.73
N TRP A 209 -20.31 -3.10 13.61
CA TRP A 209 -19.10 -2.32 13.86
C TRP A 209 -18.18 -2.26 12.62
N LEU A 210 -17.94 -3.38 11.96
CA LEU A 210 -17.16 -3.46 10.71
C LEU A 210 -17.78 -2.63 9.58
N TYR A 211 -19.11 -2.50 9.55
CA TYR A 211 -19.81 -1.62 8.62
C TYR A 211 -19.55 -0.14 8.95
N ARG A 212 -19.70 0.27 10.21
CA ARG A 212 -19.39 1.66 10.65
C ARG A 212 -17.92 2.01 10.43
N ILE A 213 -17.02 1.05 10.67
CA ILE A 213 -15.60 1.21 10.40
C ILE A 213 -15.31 1.44 8.93
N ARG A 214 -16.08 0.83 8.02
CA ARG A 214 -15.90 1.09 6.60
C ARG A 214 -16.24 2.55 6.26
N GLU A 215 -17.35 3.08 6.76
CA GLU A 215 -17.74 4.48 6.52
C GLU A 215 -16.73 5.46 7.13
N THR A 216 -16.28 5.18 8.34
CA THR A 216 -15.27 6.00 9.02
C THR A 216 -13.86 5.80 8.47
N SER A 217 -13.55 4.70 7.78
CA SER A 217 -12.21 4.44 7.25
C SER A 217 -11.81 5.43 6.16
N GLN A 218 -12.73 5.84 5.28
CA GLN A 218 -12.41 6.85 4.27
C GLN A 218 -12.07 8.19 4.94
N PHE A 219 -12.91 8.64 5.88
CA PHE A 219 -12.68 9.85 6.65
C PHE A 219 -11.38 9.77 7.48
N LEU A 220 -11.07 8.60 8.05
CA LEU A 220 -9.79 8.37 8.74
C LEU A 220 -8.58 8.56 7.80
N GLY A 221 -8.70 8.13 6.54
CA GLY A 221 -7.68 8.35 5.52
C GLY A 221 -7.49 9.83 5.19
N GLU A 222 -8.59 10.56 5.03
CA GLU A 222 -8.59 12.01 4.79
C GLU A 222 -7.91 12.76 5.94
N VAL A 223 -8.28 12.47 7.19
CA VAL A 223 -7.65 13.04 8.38
C VAL A 223 -6.16 12.67 8.42
N ALA A 224 -5.79 11.42 8.13
CA ALA A 224 -4.39 11.00 8.10
C ALA A 224 -3.57 11.78 7.06
N PHE A 225 -4.13 12.02 5.87
CA PHE A 225 -3.51 12.80 4.80
C PHE A 225 -3.36 14.26 5.21
N TYR A 226 -4.41 14.88 5.73
CA TYR A 226 -4.39 16.28 6.19
C TYR A 226 -3.31 16.51 7.25
N HIS A 227 -3.21 15.63 8.24
CA HIS A 227 -2.18 15.73 9.28
C HIS A 227 -0.77 15.49 8.73
N THR A 228 -0.61 14.62 7.75
CA THR A 228 0.70 14.39 7.10
C THR A 228 1.11 15.58 6.24
N GLU A 229 0.16 16.25 5.59
CA GLU A 229 0.41 17.49 4.86
C GLU A 229 0.80 18.61 5.82
N LEU A 230 0.12 18.76 6.96
CA LEU A 230 0.50 19.69 8.02
C LEU A 230 1.91 19.40 8.57
N ARG A 231 2.28 18.12 8.75
CA ARG A 231 3.65 17.75 9.13
C ARG A 231 4.65 18.16 8.07
N ARG A 232 4.33 17.93 6.80
CA ARG A 232 5.18 18.31 5.67
C ARG A 232 5.38 19.82 5.57
N THR A 233 4.34 20.63 5.76
CA THR A 233 4.46 22.10 5.76
C THR A 233 5.30 22.59 6.92
N ARG A 234 5.05 22.10 8.14
CA ARG A 234 5.88 22.42 9.31
C ARG A 234 7.34 22.03 9.11
N GLN A 235 7.61 20.85 8.55
CA GLN A 235 8.97 20.43 8.26
C GLN A 235 9.63 21.36 7.24
N LYS A 236 8.91 21.78 6.20
CA LYS A 236 9.43 22.74 5.21
C LYS A 236 9.81 24.07 5.86
N GLU A 237 8.96 24.63 6.71
CA GLU A 237 9.26 25.86 7.48
C GLU A 237 10.48 25.67 8.40
N ARG A 238 10.62 24.50 9.03
CA ARG A 238 11.77 24.13 9.87
C ARG A 238 13.06 23.98 9.04
N MET A 239 12.98 23.43 7.82
CA MET A 239 14.10 23.30 6.88
C MET A 239 14.58 24.66 6.37
N GLU A 240 13.66 25.58 6.10
CA GLU A 240 13.98 26.96 5.72
C GLU A 240 14.65 27.73 6.87
N SER A 241 14.28 27.41 8.12
CA SER A 241 14.86 28.03 9.32
C SER A 241 16.23 27.45 9.69
N ASN A 242 16.47 26.15 9.46
CA ASN A 242 17.68 25.45 9.85
C ASN A 242 18.26 24.62 8.69
N GLU A 243 19.39 25.06 8.14
CA GLU A 243 20.06 24.41 7.00
C GLU A 243 20.48 22.94 7.28
N TYR A 244 20.76 22.59 8.54
CA TYR A 244 21.06 21.21 8.96
C TYR A 244 19.86 20.26 8.84
N LEU A 245 18.63 20.78 8.95
CA LEU A 245 17.40 19.97 8.85
C LEU A 245 17.07 19.60 7.40
N ARG A 246 17.71 20.25 6.42
CA ARG A 246 17.48 20.00 4.99
C ARG A 246 17.87 18.57 4.56
N ASN A 247 18.76 17.93 5.32
CA ASN A 247 19.24 16.57 5.04
C ASN A 247 18.33 15.47 5.61
N PHE A 248 17.35 15.81 6.46
CA PHE A 248 16.47 14.82 7.08
C PHE A 248 15.11 14.80 6.37
N LYS A 249 14.69 13.60 5.95
CA LYS A 249 13.39 13.36 5.32
C LYS A 249 12.26 13.33 6.37
N LEU A 250 11.03 13.53 5.92
CA LEU A 250 9.81 13.24 6.70
C LEU A 250 9.85 11.77 7.17
N ASN A 251 9.38 11.46 8.38
CA ASN A 251 9.49 10.16 9.06
C ASN A 251 10.91 9.76 9.51
N SER A 252 11.91 10.64 9.36
CA SER A 252 13.22 10.40 9.97
C SER A 252 13.12 10.46 11.49
N ALA A 253 13.90 9.65 12.20
CA ALA A 253 13.92 9.63 13.66
C ALA A 253 14.13 11.02 14.29
N ILE A 254 14.85 11.91 13.60
CA ILE A 254 15.07 13.28 14.06
C ILE A 254 13.82 14.15 13.89
N GLU A 255 13.08 13.98 12.80
CA GLU A 255 11.82 14.71 12.57
C GLU A 255 10.74 14.27 13.56
N LEU A 256 10.61 12.96 13.80
CA LEU A 256 9.67 12.41 14.79
C LEU A 256 9.92 12.97 16.21
N VAL A 257 11.18 13.12 16.61
CA VAL A 257 11.53 13.73 17.92
C VAL A 257 11.15 15.20 17.98
N PHE A 258 11.25 15.94 16.87
CA PHE A 258 10.80 17.33 16.83
C PHE A 258 9.27 17.47 16.78
N ASP A 259 8.54 16.44 16.35
CA ASP A 259 7.06 16.42 16.30
C ASP A 259 6.41 15.79 17.55
N GLU A 260 7.19 15.28 18.53
CA GLU A 260 6.67 14.70 19.79
C GLU A 260 5.73 15.64 20.57
N SER A 261 5.95 16.96 20.51
CA SER A 261 5.08 17.93 21.20
C SER A 261 3.71 18.13 20.53
N GLU A 262 3.57 17.67 19.29
CA GLU A 262 2.36 17.80 18.46
C GLU A 262 1.81 16.42 18.05
N GLU A 263 2.12 15.39 18.84
CA GLU A 263 1.70 14.02 18.58
C GLU A 263 0.17 13.91 18.53
N PHE A 264 -0.33 13.45 17.38
CA PHE A 264 -1.76 13.34 17.06
C PHE A 264 -2.09 11.87 16.82
N ASP A 265 -2.94 11.28 17.67
CA ASP A 265 -3.40 9.90 17.49
C ASP A 265 -4.55 9.88 16.49
N VAL A 266 -4.25 9.55 15.23
CA VAL A 266 -5.22 9.44 14.13
C VAL A 266 -6.48 8.62 14.50
N LEU A 267 -6.40 7.70 15.48
CA LEU A 267 -7.51 6.84 15.91
C LEU A 267 -8.36 7.38 17.08
N ASP A 268 -7.86 8.37 17.82
CA ASP A 268 -8.51 8.95 19.01
C ASP A 268 -8.32 10.47 19.05
N ASN A 269 -9.20 11.18 18.35
CA ASN A 269 -9.21 12.65 18.24
C ASN A 269 -10.58 13.24 18.54
N ASP A 270 -10.62 14.56 18.69
CA ASP A 270 -11.86 15.34 18.91
C ASP A 270 -12.92 15.09 17.82
N GLU A 271 -12.50 14.76 16.59
CA GLU A 271 -13.38 14.50 15.45
C GLU A 271 -13.73 13.02 15.25
N LEU A 272 -12.89 12.09 15.72
CA LEU A 272 -13.02 10.66 15.41
C LEU A 272 -12.49 9.80 16.56
N GLN A 273 -13.37 8.99 17.13
CA GLN A 273 -13.01 7.96 18.11
C GLN A 273 -13.41 6.57 17.60
N VAL A 274 -12.42 5.75 17.25
CA VAL A 274 -12.67 4.34 16.86
C VAL A 274 -12.76 3.47 18.11
N ASP A 275 -13.98 3.14 18.52
CA ASP A 275 -14.20 2.23 19.65
C ASP A 275 -13.94 0.77 19.25
N PHE A 276 -12.88 0.16 19.78
CA PHE A 276 -12.55 -1.26 19.53
C PHE A 276 -13.25 -2.24 20.49
N THR A 277 -14.09 -1.76 21.42
CA THR A 277 -14.79 -2.59 22.40
C THR A 277 -15.54 -3.77 21.77
N PRO A 278 -16.31 -3.61 20.68
CA PRO A 278 -17.03 -4.73 20.06
C PRO A 278 -16.10 -5.84 19.55
N LEU A 279 -14.90 -5.49 19.07
CA LEU A 279 -13.90 -6.45 18.61
C LEU A 279 -13.34 -7.25 19.79
N PHE A 280 -12.98 -6.58 20.89
CA PHE A 280 -12.45 -7.26 22.08
C PHE A 280 -13.50 -8.12 22.77
N GLU A 281 -14.75 -7.65 22.88
CA GLU A 281 -15.85 -8.45 23.41
C GLU A 281 -16.02 -9.73 22.58
N CYS A 282 -16.02 -9.61 21.26
CA CYS A 282 -16.13 -10.74 20.35
C CYS A 282 -14.95 -11.72 20.52
N LEU A 283 -13.72 -11.19 20.56
CA LEU A 283 -12.51 -11.99 20.75
C LEU A 283 -12.56 -12.78 22.06
N HIS A 284 -12.85 -12.11 23.18
CA HIS A 284 -12.90 -12.75 24.50
C HIS A 284 -14.02 -13.77 24.63
N ILE A 285 -15.18 -13.53 24.00
CA ILE A 285 -16.30 -14.46 24.02
C ILE A 285 -15.97 -15.72 23.21
N HIS A 286 -15.38 -15.58 22.02
CA HIS A 286 -14.98 -16.73 21.21
C HIS A 286 -13.80 -17.49 21.83
N GLU A 287 -12.92 -16.82 22.56
CA GLU A 287 -11.88 -17.46 23.36
C GLU A 287 -12.49 -18.28 24.51
N ALA A 288 -13.44 -17.71 25.27
CA ALA A 288 -14.15 -18.42 26.34
C ALA A 288 -14.95 -19.64 25.82
N LEU A 289 -15.45 -19.59 24.59
CA LEU A 289 -16.14 -20.70 23.93
C LEU A 289 -15.20 -21.72 23.27
N GLY A 290 -13.88 -21.48 23.24
CA GLY A 290 -12.91 -22.34 22.54
C GLY A 290 -13.06 -22.35 21.01
N GLN A 291 -13.67 -21.29 20.44
CA GLN A 291 -13.95 -21.16 19.00
C GLN A 291 -13.12 -20.05 18.33
N SER A 292 -11.99 -19.67 18.92
CA SER A 292 -11.11 -18.61 18.44
C SER A 292 -10.63 -18.82 17.00
N ASP A 293 -10.30 -20.05 16.59
CA ASP A 293 -9.82 -20.32 15.23
C ASP A 293 -10.91 -20.14 14.16
N LYS A 294 -12.16 -20.50 14.48
CA LYS A 294 -13.30 -20.24 13.60
C LYS A 294 -13.51 -18.74 13.44
N PHE A 295 -13.51 -18.01 14.54
CA PHE A 295 -13.63 -16.56 14.55
C PHE A 295 -12.55 -15.87 13.71
N ARG A 296 -11.27 -16.26 13.89
CA ARG A 296 -10.16 -15.76 13.07
C ARG A 296 -10.39 -15.94 11.57
N SER A 297 -10.87 -17.13 11.18
CA SER A 297 -11.13 -17.44 9.77
C SER A 297 -12.28 -16.59 9.18
N GLU A 298 -13.38 -16.42 9.94
CA GLU A 298 -14.54 -15.62 9.52
C GLU A 298 -14.22 -14.12 9.48
N TYR A 299 -13.49 -13.63 10.47
CA TYR A 299 -12.98 -12.25 10.49
C TYR A 299 -12.08 -12.00 9.27
N ALA A 300 -11.12 -12.87 9.02
CA ALA A 300 -10.19 -12.74 7.90
C ALA A 300 -10.92 -12.78 6.54
N ALA A 301 -11.91 -13.65 6.39
CA ALA A 301 -12.75 -13.71 5.19
C ALA A 301 -13.59 -12.44 5.01
N THR A 302 -14.15 -11.90 6.09
CA THR A 302 -14.96 -10.68 6.06
C THR A 302 -14.13 -9.47 5.66
N ARG A 303 -12.92 -9.31 6.22
CA ARG A 303 -12.00 -8.22 5.86
C ARG A 303 -11.48 -8.34 4.42
N ARG A 304 -11.25 -9.56 3.91
CA ARG A 304 -10.92 -9.77 2.48
C ARG A 304 -12.05 -9.30 1.56
N ARG A 305 -13.32 -9.63 1.87
CA ARG A 305 -14.48 -9.14 1.11
C ARG A 305 -14.63 -7.62 1.19
N GLN A 306 -14.39 -7.02 2.36
CA GLN A 306 -14.46 -5.57 2.50
C GLN A 306 -13.42 -4.84 1.67
N LYS A 307 -12.20 -5.40 1.57
CA LYS A 307 -11.18 -4.92 0.62
C LYS A 307 -11.70 -4.93 -0.82
N GLU A 308 -12.28 -6.04 -1.28
CA GLU A 308 -12.83 -6.14 -2.65
C GLU A 308 -13.93 -5.10 -2.92
N LEU A 309 -14.72 -4.76 -1.90
CA LEU A 309 -15.78 -3.74 -1.99
C LEU A 309 -15.28 -2.29 -1.89
N LEU A 310 -14.03 -2.08 -1.45
CA LEU A 310 -13.39 -0.76 -1.37
C LEU A 310 -12.78 -0.35 -2.72
N LEU A 311 -12.38 -1.32 -3.54
CA LEU A 311 -11.67 -1.07 -4.80
C LEU A 311 -12.66 -0.87 -5.95
N PRO A 312 -12.72 0.32 -6.59
CA PRO A 312 -13.60 0.58 -7.72
C PRO A 312 -13.10 -0.13 -8.99
N THR A 313 -14.03 -0.42 -9.90
CA THR A 313 -13.73 -1.12 -11.18
C THR A 313 -12.94 -0.25 -12.17
N SER A 314 -13.01 1.07 -12.02
CA SER A 314 -12.27 2.04 -12.83
C SER A 314 -12.15 3.37 -12.08
N VAL A 315 -11.01 4.06 -12.26
CA VAL A 315 -10.79 5.43 -11.80
C VAL A 315 -10.71 6.32 -13.03
N SER A 316 -11.39 7.47 -13.00
CA SER A 316 -11.28 8.52 -14.02
C SER A 316 -10.37 9.61 -13.46
N LEU A 317 -9.34 10.00 -14.20
CA LEU A 317 -8.38 11.04 -13.79
C LEU A 317 -8.58 12.36 -14.55
N VAL A 318 -9.76 12.54 -15.17
CA VAL A 318 -10.09 13.74 -15.95
C VAL A 318 -10.57 14.86 -15.02
N GLU A 319 -10.24 16.11 -15.37
CA GLU A 319 -10.19 17.34 -14.57
C GLU A 319 -11.38 17.69 -13.64
N ASP A 320 -12.53 17.02 -13.74
CA ASP A 320 -13.69 17.26 -12.85
C ASP A 320 -13.84 16.23 -11.71
N ASP A 321 -13.04 15.14 -11.70
CA ASP A 321 -13.10 14.04 -10.71
C ASP A 321 -11.79 13.92 -9.88
N GLU A 322 -11.11 15.05 -9.58
CA GLU A 322 -9.90 15.09 -8.71
C GLU A 322 -10.11 14.35 -7.37
N ASN A 323 -11.35 14.34 -6.86
CA ASN A 323 -11.71 13.64 -5.63
C ASN A 323 -11.69 12.11 -5.74
N SER A 324 -11.71 11.53 -6.95
CA SER A 324 -11.86 10.08 -7.11
C SER A 324 -10.57 9.32 -6.79
N LEU A 325 -9.40 9.86 -7.16
CA LEU A 325 -8.10 9.28 -6.82
C LEU A 325 -7.78 9.47 -5.34
N SER A 326 -7.97 10.69 -4.82
CA SER A 326 -7.76 10.99 -3.40
C SER A 326 -8.67 10.12 -2.53
N SER A 327 -9.97 10.05 -2.83
CA SER A 327 -10.93 9.16 -2.14
C SER A 327 -10.52 7.69 -2.16
N LEU A 328 -10.01 7.20 -3.30
CA LEU A 328 -9.50 5.83 -3.39
C LEU A 328 -8.29 5.62 -2.46
N LEU A 329 -7.30 6.52 -2.51
CA LEU A 329 -6.08 6.42 -1.71
C LEU A 329 -6.38 6.62 -0.21
N GLU A 330 -7.29 7.52 0.14
CA GLU A 330 -7.81 7.73 1.51
C GLU A 330 -8.52 6.47 2.02
N GLY A 331 -9.42 5.88 1.22
CA GLY A 331 -10.11 4.64 1.57
C GLY A 331 -9.14 3.46 1.77
N ILE A 332 -8.09 3.37 0.94
CA ILE A 332 -7.02 2.38 1.09
C ILE A 332 -6.21 2.65 2.37
N ALA A 333 -5.80 3.90 2.60
CA ALA A 333 -5.02 4.32 3.76
C ALA A 333 -5.77 4.02 5.05
N GLY A 334 -7.02 4.44 5.17
CA GLY A 334 -7.83 4.20 6.36
C GLY A 334 -8.05 2.72 6.64
N PHE A 335 -8.32 1.90 5.61
CA PHE A 335 -8.42 0.46 5.77
C PHE A 335 -7.13 -0.15 6.33
N ALA A 336 -5.97 0.23 5.75
CA ALA A 336 -4.68 -0.27 6.18
C ALA A 336 -4.30 0.19 7.60
N ILE A 337 -4.55 1.45 7.94
CA ILE A 337 -4.32 1.99 9.30
C ILE A 337 -5.14 1.20 10.32
N ILE A 338 -6.41 0.91 10.04
CA ILE A 338 -7.26 0.10 10.93
C ILE A 338 -6.73 -1.34 11.05
N GLU A 339 -6.27 -1.97 9.98
CA GLU A 339 -5.64 -3.31 10.06
C GLU A 339 -4.36 -3.30 10.90
N LYS A 340 -3.49 -2.29 10.75
CA LYS A 340 -2.28 -2.18 11.58
C LYS A 340 -2.63 -1.91 13.05
N ALA A 341 -3.63 -1.07 13.29
CA ALA A 341 -4.11 -0.75 14.63
C ALA A 341 -4.72 -1.97 15.33
N THR A 342 -5.58 -2.72 14.63
CA THR A 342 -6.14 -3.98 15.14
C THR A 342 -5.04 -5.01 15.43
N MET A 343 -4.01 -5.12 14.59
CA MET A 343 -2.87 -6.01 14.84
C MET A 343 -2.08 -5.58 16.10
N ARG A 344 -1.77 -4.28 16.23
CA ARG A 344 -1.06 -3.73 17.40
C ARG A 344 -1.86 -3.94 18.70
N ARG A 345 -3.19 -3.83 18.66
CA ARG A 345 -4.02 -4.01 19.86
C ARG A 345 -4.39 -5.48 20.14
N ALA A 346 -4.49 -6.33 19.11
CA ALA A 346 -4.88 -7.74 19.21
C ALA A 346 -3.86 -8.66 18.50
N HIS A 347 -2.73 -8.92 19.17
CA HIS A 347 -1.59 -9.66 18.60
C HIS A 347 -1.92 -11.07 18.08
N ASN A 348 -2.97 -11.69 18.64
CA ASN A 348 -3.36 -13.06 18.33
C ASN A 348 -4.47 -13.16 17.26
N LEU A 349 -5.00 -12.06 16.73
CA LEU A 349 -6.14 -12.12 15.80
C LEU A 349 -5.70 -12.44 14.35
N ARG A 350 -4.61 -11.84 13.88
CA ARG A 350 -4.07 -12.02 12.54
C ARG A 350 -2.54 -12.02 12.55
N SER A 351 -1.97 -12.75 11.59
CA SER A 351 -0.52 -12.74 11.37
C SER A 351 -0.10 -11.40 10.72
N PRO A 352 1.12 -10.90 10.99
CA PRO A 352 1.63 -9.71 10.31
C PRO A 352 1.75 -9.94 8.79
N VAL A 353 2.10 -11.17 8.39
CA VAL A 353 2.23 -11.56 6.98
C VAL A 353 0.90 -11.43 6.24
N ASP A 354 -0.21 -11.84 6.86
CA ASP A 354 -1.55 -11.73 6.27
C ASP A 354 -1.94 -10.27 6.01
N VAL A 355 -1.53 -9.35 6.89
CA VAL A 355 -1.81 -7.90 6.76
C VAL A 355 -0.94 -7.30 5.66
N ASP A 356 0.32 -7.68 5.59
CA ASP A 356 1.25 -7.20 4.56
C ASP A 356 0.85 -7.75 3.16
N GLU A 357 0.38 -9.00 3.05
CA GLU A 357 -0.17 -9.55 1.80
C GLU A 357 -1.43 -8.80 1.33
N LEU A 358 -2.30 -8.38 2.26
CA LEU A 358 -3.47 -7.56 1.93
C LEU A 358 -3.06 -6.21 1.39
N TRP A 359 -2.08 -5.56 2.06
CA TRP A 359 -1.50 -4.29 1.65
C TRP A 359 -0.89 -4.38 0.25
N ASP A 360 0.00 -5.35 0.00
CA ASP A 360 0.65 -5.53 -1.30
C ASP A 360 -0.35 -5.72 -2.43
N SER A 361 -1.39 -6.51 -2.18
CA SER A 361 -2.45 -6.73 -3.17
C SER A 361 -3.32 -5.48 -3.40
N MET A 362 -3.54 -4.64 -2.37
CA MET A 362 -4.21 -3.35 -2.54
C MET A 362 -3.34 -2.38 -3.36
N CYS A 363 -2.05 -2.29 -3.07
CA CYS A 363 -1.10 -1.49 -3.84
C CYS A 363 -1.04 -1.93 -5.31
N GLN A 364 -0.95 -3.23 -5.59
CA GLN A 364 -0.96 -3.75 -6.96
C GLN A 364 -2.24 -3.39 -7.73
N THR A 365 -3.40 -3.47 -7.05
CA THR A 365 -4.68 -3.12 -7.68
C THR A 365 -4.77 -1.61 -7.93
N ALA A 366 -4.35 -0.78 -6.97
CA ALA A 366 -4.29 0.67 -7.13
C ALA A 366 -3.35 1.06 -8.27
N ILE A 367 -2.14 0.49 -8.33
CA ILE A 367 -1.17 0.71 -9.41
C ILE A 367 -1.80 0.33 -10.78
N ALA A 368 -2.48 -0.80 -10.88
CA ALA A 368 -3.12 -1.22 -12.12
C ALA A 368 -4.24 -0.26 -12.57
N LEU A 369 -5.06 0.22 -11.62
CA LEU A 369 -6.12 1.20 -11.89
C LEU A 369 -5.55 2.55 -12.34
N ILE A 370 -4.54 3.05 -11.61
CA ILE A 370 -3.88 4.33 -11.95
C ILE A 370 -3.16 4.19 -13.29
N THR A 371 -2.42 3.11 -13.55
CA THR A 371 -1.73 2.88 -14.84
C THR A 371 -2.71 2.94 -16.01
N LYS A 372 -3.87 2.29 -15.89
CA LYS A 372 -4.90 2.32 -16.93
C LYS A 372 -5.49 3.73 -17.14
N ALA A 373 -5.61 4.51 -16.07
CA ALA A 373 -6.10 5.88 -16.13
C ALA A 373 -5.01 6.88 -16.58
N LEU A 374 -3.72 6.55 -16.45
CA LEU A 374 -2.64 7.37 -16.98
C LEU A 374 -2.66 7.43 -18.51
N ASP A 375 -3.09 6.36 -19.18
CA ASP A 375 -3.14 6.28 -20.65
C ASP A 375 -4.09 7.30 -21.30
N THR A 376 -4.99 7.90 -20.52
CA THR A 376 -5.89 8.97 -20.98
C THR A 376 -5.38 10.38 -20.71
N ILE A 377 -4.22 10.54 -20.06
CA ILE A 377 -3.70 11.85 -19.63
C ILE A 377 -2.58 12.31 -20.57
N ASP A 378 -2.82 13.44 -21.22
CA ASP A 378 -1.84 14.12 -22.08
C ASP A 378 -1.22 15.39 -21.42
N ASN A 379 -1.71 15.80 -20.24
CA ASN A 379 -1.25 17.01 -19.55
C ASN A 379 -0.22 16.70 -18.46
N ALA A 380 0.97 17.30 -18.57
CA ALA A 380 2.08 17.16 -17.63
C ALA A 380 1.77 17.74 -16.23
N GLU A 381 0.93 18.78 -16.12
CA GLU A 381 0.59 19.40 -14.83
C GLU A 381 -0.31 18.51 -13.97
N VAL A 382 -1.24 17.79 -14.60
CA VAL A 382 -2.13 16.83 -13.90
C VAL A 382 -1.30 15.67 -13.33
N LEU A 383 -0.26 15.22 -14.05
CA LEU A 383 0.66 14.20 -13.54
C LEU A 383 1.43 14.66 -12.30
N LEU A 384 1.81 15.94 -12.21
CA LEU A 384 2.45 16.50 -11.03
C LEU A 384 1.51 16.51 -9.81
N LYS A 385 0.24 16.87 -10.01
CA LYS A 385 -0.78 16.78 -8.95
C LYS A 385 -0.98 15.34 -8.48
N ILE A 386 -1.13 14.39 -9.41
CA ILE A 386 -1.25 12.95 -9.11
C ILE A 386 -0.05 12.46 -8.31
N LYS A 387 1.17 12.85 -8.74
CA LYS A 387 2.41 12.56 -8.02
C LYS A 387 2.35 13.13 -6.59
N GLY A 388 1.86 14.35 -6.40
CA GLY A 388 1.68 14.96 -5.09
C GLY A 388 0.81 14.12 -4.14
N VAL A 389 -0.35 13.66 -4.62
CA VAL A 389 -1.26 12.82 -3.82
C VAL A 389 -0.64 11.45 -3.53
N ILE A 390 0.02 10.82 -4.50
CA ILE A 390 0.70 9.53 -4.31
C ILE A 390 1.88 9.68 -3.34
N ALA A 391 2.65 10.76 -3.43
CA ALA A 391 3.75 11.02 -2.51
C ALA A 391 3.26 11.25 -1.08
N LEU A 392 2.13 11.96 -0.91
CA LEU A 392 1.48 12.12 0.40
C LEU A 392 1.05 10.77 0.97
N PHE A 393 0.45 9.91 0.13
CA PHE A 393 0.03 8.55 0.51
C PHE A 393 1.22 7.67 0.91
N ILE A 394 2.32 7.72 0.16
CA ILE A 394 3.57 7.00 0.48
C ILE A 394 4.09 7.43 1.85
N GLN A 395 4.14 8.75 2.10
CA GLN A 395 4.62 9.32 3.35
C GLN A 395 3.75 8.95 4.54
N THR A 396 2.42 8.98 4.39
CA THR A 396 1.49 8.56 5.44
C THR A 396 1.75 7.11 5.83
N MET A 397 1.83 6.23 4.82
CA MET A 397 1.90 4.78 5.04
C MET A 397 3.26 4.30 5.54
N ASP A 398 4.34 4.97 5.13
CA ASP A 398 5.69 4.76 5.69
C ASP A 398 5.73 5.07 7.20
N GLY A 399 5.04 6.12 7.65
CA GLY A 399 4.90 6.45 9.08
C GLY A 399 4.22 5.35 9.92
N TRP A 400 3.38 4.51 9.30
CA TRP A 400 2.74 3.36 9.97
C TRP A 400 3.57 2.07 9.91
N GLY A 401 4.71 2.09 9.21
CA GLY A 401 5.63 0.96 9.06
C GLY A 401 5.16 -0.08 8.03
N TYR A 402 4.56 0.38 6.92
CA TYR A 402 4.28 -0.43 5.74
C TYR A 402 5.42 -0.35 4.73
N SER A 403 5.62 -1.43 3.94
CA SER A 403 6.58 -1.40 2.83
C SER A 403 6.03 -0.58 1.67
N VAL A 404 6.80 0.42 1.22
CA VAL A 404 6.38 1.35 0.16
C VAL A 404 7.11 1.12 -1.18
N THR A 405 7.95 0.08 -1.25
CA THR A 405 8.79 -0.20 -2.41
C THR A 405 8.02 -0.38 -3.72
N THR A 406 6.79 -0.91 -3.67
CA THR A 406 5.95 -1.11 -4.86
C THR A 406 5.44 0.21 -5.44
N LEU A 407 5.13 1.18 -4.58
CA LEU A 407 4.69 2.51 -4.96
C LEU A 407 5.86 3.40 -5.40
N ASP A 408 7.04 3.26 -4.80
CA ASP A 408 8.26 3.94 -5.26
C ASP A 408 8.65 3.50 -6.69
N ASN A 409 8.58 2.20 -6.97
CA ASN A 409 8.78 1.70 -8.33
C ASN A 409 7.69 2.19 -9.31
N PHE A 410 6.49 2.48 -8.82
CA PHE A 410 5.44 3.08 -9.63
C PHE A 410 5.68 4.58 -9.90
N LEU A 411 6.26 5.32 -8.96
CA LEU A 411 6.71 6.70 -9.18
C LEU A 411 7.74 6.78 -10.32
N LEU A 412 8.61 5.76 -10.49
CA LEU A 412 9.51 5.68 -11.66
C LEU A 412 8.73 5.60 -12.97
N LYS A 413 7.68 4.78 -13.05
CA LYS A 413 6.83 4.67 -14.25
C LYS A 413 6.06 5.95 -14.53
N LEU A 414 5.58 6.63 -13.49
CA LEU A 414 4.97 7.96 -13.60
C LEU A 414 5.97 8.99 -14.15
N PHE A 415 7.21 8.94 -13.67
CA PHE A 415 8.29 9.79 -14.14
C PHE A 415 8.63 9.53 -15.60
N ASP A 416 8.76 8.27 -16.02
CA ASP A 416 9.04 7.92 -17.42
C ASP A 416 7.98 8.49 -18.37
N LYS A 417 6.70 8.37 -17.98
CA LYS A 417 5.58 8.93 -18.76
C LYS A 417 5.57 10.46 -18.76
N TYR A 418 5.86 11.08 -17.62
CA TYR A 418 6.01 12.53 -17.52
C TYR A 418 7.16 13.05 -18.40
N ALA A 419 8.30 12.36 -18.38
CA ALA A 419 9.45 12.66 -19.23
C ALA A 419 9.14 12.51 -20.72
N GLU A 420 8.36 11.50 -21.11
CA GLU A 420 7.91 11.31 -22.50
C GLU A 420 6.99 12.44 -22.98
N LEU A 421 6.02 12.85 -22.15
CA LEU A 421 5.12 13.97 -22.48
C LEU A 421 5.86 15.30 -22.55
N LEU A 422 6.77 15.57 -21.61
CA LEU A 422 7.64 16.74 -21.66
C LEU A 422 8.49 16.74 -22.92
N LYS A 423 9.16 15.61 -23.22
CA LYS A 423 9.96 15.48 -24.44
C LYS A 423 9.13 15.79 -25.68
N LYS A 424 7.89 15.29 -25.77
CA LYS A 424 7.01 15.55 -26.90
C LYS A 424 6.66 17.05 -27.03
N ARG A 425 6.21 17.68 -25.95
CA ARG A 425 5.85 19.11 -25.92
C ARG A 425 7.03 19.99 -26.33
N PHE A 426 8.17 19.83 -25.65
CA PHE A 426 9.35 20.63 -25.95
C PHE A 426 9.91 20.32 -27.34
N SER A 427 9.78 19.09 -27.84
CA SER A 427 10.14 18.79 -29.24
C SER A 427 9.27 19.55 -30.25
N GLU A 428 8.00 19.78 -29.96
CA GLU A 428 7.10 20.59 -30.81
C GLU A 428 7.50 22.07 -30.73
N ASP A 429 7.75 22.58 -29.51
CA ASP A 429 8.21 23.95 -29.27
C ASP A 429 9.54 24.24 -29.99
N PHE A 430 10.54 23.35 -29.89
CA PHE A 430 11.81 23.48 -30.62
C PHE A 430 11.59 23.50 -32.12
N GLN A 431 10.73 22.62 -32.65
CA GLN A 431 10.46 22.56 -34.09
C GLN A 431 9.82 23.86 -34.59
N GLU A 432 8.92 24.45 -33.81
CA GLU A 432 8.30 25.74 -34.11
C GLU A 432 9.35 26.86 -34.16
N ILE A 433 10.23 26.92 -33.16
CA ILE A 433 11.33 27.91 -33.09
C ILE A 433 12.24 27.79 -34.31
N VAL A 434 12.70 26.59 -34.67
CA VAL A 434 13.61 26.40 -35.82
C VAL A 434 12.91 26.69 -37.15
N SER A 435 11.60 26.46 -37.24
CA SER A 435 10.83 26.73 -38.46
C SER A 435 10.53 28.21 -38.69
N THR A 436 10.44 29.00 -37.61
CA THR A 436 10.12 30.43 -37.64
C THR A 436 11.35 31.32 -37.79
N ASP A 437 12.56 30.77 -37.58
CA ASP A 437 13.79 31.56 -37.64
C ASP A 437 14.15 32.00 -39.07
N ASP A 438 14.56 33.27 -39.17
CA ASP A 438 14.99 33.91 -40.42
C ASP A 438 16.51 33.78 -40.66
N TYR A 439 17.25 33.19 -39.70
CA TYR A 439 18.71 32.99 -39.75
C TYR A 439 19.47 34.30 -40.05
N MET A 440 19.06 35.38 -39.40
CA MET A 440 19.74 36.67 -39.41
C MET A 440 20.29 37.01 -38.01
N PRO A 441 21.41 37.73 -37.93
CA PRO A 441 21.92 38.24 -36.66
C PRO A 441 20.84 39.03 -35.89
N MET A 442 20.66 38.75 -34.60
CA MET A 442 19.59 39.34 -33.80
C MET A 442 19.89 40.82 -33.48
N PRO A 443 19.08 41.79 -33.95
CA PRO A 443 19.23 43.19 -33.56
C PRO A 443 18.61 43.44 -32.19
N ILE A 444 19.36 44.10 -31.31
CA ILE A 444 18.89 44.51 -29.99
C ILE A 444 18.84 46.03 -29.94
N SER A 445 17.64 46.54 -29.62
CA SER A 445 17.36 47.98 -29.56
C SER A 445 17.53 48.54 -28.15
N ASN A 446 17.33 47.73 -27.12
CA ASN A 446 17.24 48.15 -25.72
C ASN A 446 18.19 47.38 -24.80
N MET A 447 18.67 48.05 -23.75
CA MET A 447 19.53 47.43 -22.71
C MET A 447 18.81 46.34 -21.91
N GLU A 448 17.50 46.50 -21.66
CA GLU A 448 16.71 45.48 -20.94
C GLU A 448 16.55 44.17 -21.74
N GLU A 449 16.45 44.26 -23.07
CA GLU A 449 16.40 43.08 -23.94
C GLU A 449 17.76 42.36 -23.95
N TYR A 450 18.84 43.13 -23.99
CA TYR A 450 20.20 42.62 -23.89
C TYR A 450 20.44 41.84 -22.59
N ASP A 451 20.05 42.41 -21.44
CA ASP A 451 20.20 41.75 -20.14
C ASP A 451 19.36 40.48 -20.04
N LYS A 452 18.13 40.48 -20.58
CA LYS A 452 17.29 39.28 -20.63
C LYS A 452 17.95 38.19 -21.47
N VAL A 453 18.46 38.54 -22.66
CA VAL A 453 19.12 37.58 -23.56
C VAL A 453 20.39 37.02 -22.92
N ILE A 454 21.21 37.83 -22.26
CA ILE A 454 22.44 37.36 -21.59
C ILE A 454 22.16 36.52 -20.36
N ASN A 455 21.18 36.91 -19.54
CA ASN A 455 20.83 36.12 -18.37
C ASN A 455 20.37 34.72 -18.76
N VAL A 456 19.70 34.61 -19.91
CA VAL A 456 19.11 33.38 -20.44
C VAL A 456 20.10 32.56 -21.28
N SER A 457 20.91 33.21 -22.11
CA SER A 457 21.87 32.53 -22.98
C SER A 457 23.16 32.24 -22.22
N TRP A 458 23.84 31.16 -22.56
CA TRP A 458 25.18 30.86 -22.04
C TRP A 458 26.25 31.65 -22.82
N PHE A 459 25.98 32.92 -23.09
CA PHE A 459 26.86 33.81 -23.85
C PHE A 459 27.73 34.63 -22.90
N THR A 460 29.05 34.56 -23.10
CA THR A 460 30.00 35.41 -22.36
C THR A 460 30.32 36.64 -23.23
N PRO A 461 29.82 37.84 -22.89
CA PRO A 461 30.08 39.02 -23.70
C PRO A 461 31.56 39.42 -23.64
N GLU A 462 32.16 39.73 -24.80
CA GLU A 462 33.54 40.19 -24.91
C GLU A 462 33.74 41.65 -24.44
N LYS A 463 32.65 42.43 -24.34
CA LYS A 463 32.67 43.84 -23.92
C LYS A 463 31.93 44.03 -22.61
N GLU A 464 32.48 44.88 -21.74
CA GLU A 464 31.83 45.21 -20.47
C GLU A 464 30.56 46.04 -20.69
N ARG A 465 29.66 45.93 -19.70
CA ARG A 465 28.28 46.46 -19.65
C ARG A 465 28.18 47.97 -19.99
N GLU A 466 29.27 48.69 -19.78
CA GLU A 466 29.36 50.15 -19.88
C GLU A 466 29.83 50.64 -21.26
N GLU A 467 30.35 49.75 -22.13
CA GLU A 467 30.87 50.09 -23.46
C GLU A 467 29.88 49.82 -24.61
N LEU A 468 28.65 49.43 -24.29
CA LEU A 468 27.65 49.02 -25.28
C LEU A 468 26.86 50.22 -25.81
N THR A 469 26.92 50.43 -27.13
CA THR A 469 26.08 51.41 -27.84
C THR A 469 24.95 50.69 -28.58
N PHE A 470 23.71 51.10 -28.33
CA PHE A 470 22.53 50.56 -29.01
C PHE A 470 22.18 51.39 -30.27
N PRO A 471 21.72 50.77 -31.37
CA PRO A 471 21.38 49.35 -31.53
C PRO A 471 22.63 48.47 -31.68
N CYS A 472 22.65 47.35 -30.96
CA CYS A 472 23.72 46.35 -31.02
C CYS A 472 23.19 45.11 -31.72
N VAL A 473 24.01 44.47 -32.56
CA VAL A 473 23.63 43.23 -33.24
C VAL A 473 24.42 42.10 -32.60
N LEU A 474 23.71 41.08 -32.12
CA LEU A 474 24.33 39.88 -31.58
C LEU A 474 24.75 38.93 -32.71
N PRO A 475 25.83 38.15 -32.51
CA PRO A 475 26.37 37.30 -33.57
C PRO A 475 25.46 36.11 -33.92
N PHE A 476 24.54 35.71 -33.03
CA PHE A 476 23.62 34.59 -33.22
C PHE A 476 22.20 35.04 -33.62
N SER A 477 21.42 34.12 -34.20
CA SER A 477 20.02 34.36 -34.55
C SER A 477 19.08 34.25 -33.33
N GLN A 478 17.82 34.69 -33.50
CA GLN A 478 16.80 34.65 -32.46
C GLN A 478 16.51 33.21 -31.97
N MET A 479 16.76 32.21 -32.81
CA MET A 479 16.63 30.80 -32.46
C MET A 479 17.47 30.40 -31.24
N TYR A 480 18.72 30.85 -31.14
CA TYR A 480 19.63 30.40 -30.08
C TYR A 480 19.14 30.79 -28.67
N PRO A 481 18.82 32.08 -28.37
CA PRO A 481 18.27 32.46 -27.07
C PRO A 481 16.96 31.77 -26.74
N LEU A 482 16.04 31.64 -27.70
CA LEU A 482 14.75 30.98 -27.49
C LEU A 482 14.93 29.50 -27.13
N CYS A 483 15.80 28.79 -27.85
CA CYS A 483 16.15 27.42 -27.49
C CYS A 483 16.80 27.34 -26.09
N CYS A 484 17.63 28.30 -25.70
CA CYS A 484 18.21 28.34 -24.34
C CYS A 484 17.14 28.55 -23.25
N ILE A 485 16.11 29.37 -23.50
CA ILE A 485 14.96 29.53 -22.59
C ILE A 485 14.27 28.18 -22.41
N ASP A 486 13.97 27.51 -23.52
CA ASP A 486 13.22 26.26 -23.49
C ASP A 486 14.02 25.13 -22.84
N ILE A 487 15.34 25.03 -23.08
CA ILE A 487 16.20 24.08 -22.37
C ILE A 487 16.20 24.36 -20.87
N ARG A 488 16.28 25.63 -20.44
CA ARG A 488 16.23 25.98 -19.00
C ARG A 488 14.86 25.68 -18.38
N ASN A 489 13.78 25.98 -19.08
CA ASN A 489 12.43 25.65 -18.64
C ASN A 489 12.22 24.13 -18.57
N PHE A 490 12.75 23.38 -19.54
CA PHE A 490 12.76 21.92 -19.56
C PHE A 490 13.50 21.35 -18.35
N LEU A 491 14.72 21.83 -18.07
CA LEU A 491 15.48 21.45 -16.87
C LEU A 491 14.71 21.74 -15.59
N ASN A 492 14.15 22.95 -15.46
CA ASN A 492 13.39 23.34 -14.27
C ASN A 492 12.16 22.45 -14.06
N GLN A 493 11.44 22.09 -15.12
CA GLN A 493 10.28 21.18 -15.02
C GLN A 493 10.71 19.74 -14.68
N PHE A 494 11.83 19.26 -15.21
CA PHE A 494 12.41 17.97 -14.81
C PHE A 494 12.82 17.96 -13.33
N TYR A 495 13.49 18.99 -12.85
CA TYR A 495 13.89 19.10 -11.43
C TYR A 495 12.73 19.40 -10.49
N PHE A 496 11.66 20.06 -10.96
CA PHE A 496 10.43 20.21 -10.19
C PHE A 496 9.80 18.84 -9.87
N PHE A 497 9.89 17.89 -10.80
CA PHE A 497 9.53 16.50 -10.50
C PHE A 497 10.49 15.86 -9.49
N SER A 498 11.74 16.29 -9.38
CA SER A 498 12.71 15.74 -8.43
C SER A 498 12.56 16.26 -6.99
N ASP A 499 12.02 17.46 -6.80
CA ASP A 499 12.10 18.18 -5.51
C ASP A 499 11.28 17.50 -4.39
N ASP A 500 10.23 16.76 -4.77
CA ASP A 500 9.36 16.04 -3.84
C ASP A 500 9.61 14.52 -3.87
N HIS A 501 10.23 14.01 -2.80
CA HIS A 501 10.24 12.60 -2.36
C HIS A 501 10.80 11.54 -3.36
N PHE A 502 11.60 11.92 -4.35
CA PHE A 502 12.15 10.93 -5.28
C PHE A 502 13.38 10.22 -4.69
N GLN A 503 13.31 8.90 -4.49
CA GLN A 503 14.42 8.12 -3.91
C GLN A 503 15.53 7.78 -4.92
N HIS A 504 15.32 8.05 -6.22
CA HIS A 504 16.22 7.66 -7.31
C HIS A 504 16.72 8.85 -8.15
N PRO A 505 17.45 9.82 -7.57
CA PRO A 505 17.94 10.99 -8.32
C PRO A 505 18.80 10.60 -9.53
N ASN A 506 19.55 9.50 -9.46
CA ASN A 506 20.37 9.01 -10.56
C ASN A 506 19.54 8.65 -11.81
N VAL A 507 18.33 8.11 -11.64
CA VAL A 507 17.46 7.75 -12.77
C VAL A 507 16.93 9.01 -13.45
N ILE A 508 16.66 10.07 -12.67
CA ILE A 508 16.28 11.38 -13.21
C ILE A 508 17.43 11.94 -14.05
N ASP A 509 18.65 11.96 -13.52
CA ASP A 509 19.80 12.50 -14.23
C ASP A 509 20.10 11.72 -15.52
N GLU A 510 20.01 10.38 -15.50
CA GLU A 510 20.20 9.56 -16.69
C GLU A 510 19.10 9.78 -17.74
N THR A 511 17.82 9.82 -17.33
CA THR A 511 16.70 10.05 -18.24
C THR A 511 16.72 11.47 -18.79
N LEU A 512 17.08 12.45 -17.96
CA LEU A 512 17.27 13.84 -18.37
C LEU A 512 18.38 13.95 -19.41
N LYS A 513 19.53 13.32 -19.15
CA LYS A 513 20.65 13.27 -20.11
C LYS A 513 20.18 12.70 -21.44
N LYS A 514 19.56 11.51 -21.45
CA LYS A 514 19.07 10.86 -22.67
C LYS A 514 18.02 11.69 -23.41
N SER A 515 17.10 12.30 -22.69
CA SER A 515 16.01 13.11 -23.28
C SER A 515 16.58 14.37 -23.92
N LEU A 516 17.52 15.03 -23.24
CA LEU A 516 18.20 16.22 -23.73
C LEU A 516 19.09 15.91 -24.94
N ASP A 517 19.89 14.83 -24.89
CA ASP A 517 20.70 14.36 -26.02
C ASP A 517 19.84 14.10 -27.25
N GLN A 518 18.70 13.43 -27.08
CA GLN A 518 17.77 13.16 -28.18
C GLN A 518 17.13 14.44 -28.71
N LEU A 519 16.68 15.37 -27.84
CA LEU A 519 16.11 16.65 -28.29
C LEU A 519 17.11 17.49 -29.07
N LEU A 520 18.35 17.61 -28.57
CA LEU A 520 19.40 18.39 -29.20
C LEU A 520 19.88 17.76 -30.51
N SER A 521 20.12 16.44 -30.56
CA SER A 521 20.62 15.77 -31.76
C SER A 521 19.53 15.58 -32.83
N GLU A 522 18.36 15.04 -32.46
CA GLU A 522 17.30 14.68 -33.43
C GLU A 522 16.54 15.91 -33.95
N LYS A 523 16.35 16.95 -33.13
CA LYS A 523 15.52 18.11 -33.53
C LYS A 523 16.37 19.28 -33.93
N VAL A 524 17.22 19.77 -33.03
CA VAL A 524 18.02 20.98 -33.30
C VAL A 524 19.10 20.68 -34.34
N CYS A 525 19.93 19.66 -34.10
CA CYS A 525 21.08 19.35 -34.94
C CYS A 525 20.64 18.87 -36.33
N SER A 526 19.71 17.92 -36.40
CA SER A 526 19.20 17.40 -37.68
C SER A 526 18.48 18.47 -38.51
N SER A 527 17.71 19.37 -37.87
CA SER A 527 17.04 20.45 -38.61
C SER A 527 18.03 21.48 -39.13
N LEU A 528 19.06 21.84 -38.36
CA LEU A 528 20.14 22.71 -38.85
C LEU A 528 20.89 22.07 -40.03
N VAL A 529 21.13 20.76 -39.98
CA VAL A 529 21.77 20.02 -41.09
C VAL A 529 20.89 20.00 -42.35
N GLU A 530 19.59 19.81 -42.21
CA GLU A 530 18.66 19.90 -43.35
C GLU A 530 18.74 21.28 -44.02
N ARG A 531 18.87 22.35 -43.22
CA ARG A 531 19.01 23.73 -43.70
C ARG A 531 20.39 24.05 -44.31
N LEU A 532 21.44 23.28 -44.02
CA LEU A 532 22.76 23.41 -44.69
C LEU A 532 22.69 23.13 -46.21
N SER A 533 21.61 22.50 -46.69
CA SER A 533 21.37 22.32 -48.13
C SER A 533 21.02 23.61 -48.88
N SER A 534 20.82 24.73 -48.17
CA SER A 534 20.54 26.05 -48.77
C SER A 534 21.68 26.52 -49.69
N GLN A 535 21.36 27.41 -50.63
CA GLN A 535 22.34 28.04 -51.54
C GLN A 535 22.83 29.40 -51.04
N TYR A 536 22.19 29.96 -50.01
CA TYR A 536 22.55 31.29 -49.49
C TYR A 536 23.70 31.21 -48.49
N LEU A 537 24.87 31.70 -48.90
CA LEU A 537 26.08 31.70 -48.06
C LEU A 537 25.86 32.37 -46.70
N GLY A 538 25.15 33.51 -46.66
CA GLY A 538 24.88 34.23 -45.41
C GLY A 538 24.10 33.40 -44.38
N GLN A 539 23.15 32.58 -44.83
CA GLN A 539 22.39 31.68 -43.94
C GLN A 539 23.28 30.57 -43.39
N ILE A 540 24.17 30.01 -44.20
CA ILE A 540 25.08 28.94 -43.78
C ILE A 540 26.12 29.46 -42.79
N VAL A 541 26.65 30.67 -43.02
CA VAL A 541 27.55 31.32 -42.06
C VAL A 541 26.82 31.57 -40.73
N GLN A 542 25.56 32.01 -40.77
CA GLN A 542 24.78 32.20 -39.54
C GLN A 542 24.49 30.87 -38.82
N ILE A 543 24.16 29.80 -39.56
CA ILE A 543 24.00 28.45 -39.01
C ILE A 543 25.31 27.98 -38.37
N LEU A 544 26.47 28.22 -39.01
CA LEU A 544 27.78 27.88 -38.46
C LEU A 544 28.04 28.60 -37.12
N ILE A 545 27.73 29.89 -37.03
CA ILE A 545 27.84 30.67 -35.78
C ILE A 545 26.89 30.12 -34.72
N ASN A 546 25.64 29.80 -35.08
CA ASN A 546 24.69 29.19 -34.16
C ASN A 546 25.18 27.82 -33.65
N LEU A 547 25.72 26.96 -34.53
CA LEU A 547 26.30 25.66 -34.16
C LEU A 547 27.47 25.81 -33.18
N GLU A 548 28.32 26.83 -33.36
CA GLU A 548 29.41 27.13 -32.43
C GLU A 548 28.89 27.58 -31.06
N HIS A 549 27.88 28.44 -31.02
CA HIS A 549 27.25 28.84 -29.76
C HIS A 549 26.49 27.71 -29.07
N PHE A 550 25.88 26.79 -29.82
CA PHE A 550 25.29 25.57 -29.28
C PHE A 550 26.35 24.59 -28.74
N GLU A 551 27.53 24.48 -29.37
CA GLU A 551 28.64 23.69 -28.83
C GLU A 551 29.10 24.24 -27.46
N ILE A 552 29.23 25.57 -27.34
CA ILE A 552 29.58 26.22 -26.07
C ILE A 552 28.48 26.02 -25.03
N ALA A 553 27.21 26.22 -25.42
CA ALA A 553 26.06 26.00 -24.55
C ALA A 553 26.00 24.57 -24.01
N CYS A 554 26.26 23.56 -24.84
CA CYS A 554 26.26 22.16 -24.41
C CYS A 554 27.33 21.89 -23.34
N ARG A 555 28.52 22.51 -23.44
CA ARG A 555 29.57 22.38 -22.42
C ARG A 555 29.18 23.05 -21.10
N GLU A 556 28.54 24.21 -21.16
CA GLU A 556 28.01 24.88 -19.96
C GLU A 556 26.85 24.10 -19.35
N LEU A 557 26.01 23.49 -20.18
CA LEU A 557 24.91 22.61 -19.77
C LEU A 557 25.44 21.34 -19.08
N GLU A 558 26.50 20.74 -19.59
CA GLU A 558 27.21 19.63 -18.92
C GLU A 558 27.70 20.05 -17.52
N GLN A 559 28.27 21.25 -17.37
CA GLN A 559 28.68 21.78 -16.06
C GLN A 559 27.50 22.04 -15.13
N LEU A 560 26.39 22.59 -15.65
CA LEU A 560 25.18 22.81 -14.87
C LEU A 560 24.54 21.50 -14.43
N LEU A 561 24.49 20.48 -15.28
CA LEU A 561 24.01 19.15 -14.90
C LEU A 561 24.92 18.51 -13.84
N ILE A 562 26.23 18.74 -13.90
CA ILE A 562 27.17 18.31 -12.85
C ILE A 562 26.92 19.06 -11.53
N ALA A 563 26.66 20.37 -11.59
CA ALA A 563 26.40 21.20 -10.40
C ALA A 563 25.02 20.93 -9.78
N ALA A 564 24.02 20.60 -10.60
CA ALA A 564 22.67 20.28 -10.18
C ALA A 564 22.53 18.88 -9.58
N ARG A 565 23.50 17.98 -9.81
CA ARG A 565 23.57 16.69 -9.11
C ARG A 565 23.64 16.91 -7.61
N SER A 566 22.80 16.18 -6.89
CA SER A 566 22.86 16.11 -5.43
C SER A 566 24.25 15.59 -5.01
N SER A 567 24.84 16.17 -3.96
CA SER A 567 26.19 15.83 -3.47
C SER A 567 26.39 14.37 -3.04
N SER A 568 25.33 13.54 -3.11
CA SER A 568 25.30 12.12 -2.79
C SER A 568 25.62 11.20 -3.99
N SER A 569 25.59 11.68 -5.24
CA SER A 569 25.89 10.86 -6.43
C SER A 569 27.33 11.10 -6.92
N ALA A 570 28.21 10.14 -6.63
CA ALA A 570 29.57 10.08 -7.15
C ALA A 570 29.59 9.65 -8.64
N GLY A 571 28.93 10.41 -9.50
CA GLY A 571 28.90 10.19 -10.95
C GLY A 571 30.05 10.92 -11.65
N GLY A 572 30.75 10.24 -12.57
CA GLY A 572 31.80 10.82 -13.40
C GLY A 572 31.31 11.96 -14.33
N PRO A 573 32.20 12.50 -15.19
CA PRO A 573 31.85 13.61 -16.07
C PRO A 573 30.66 13.26 -16.96
N ILE A 574 29.67 14.16 -17.03
CA ILE A 574 28.60 14.07 -18.02
C ILE A 574 29.15 14.65 -19.30
N VAL A 575 29.26 13.82 -20.33
CA VAL A 575 29.50 14.28 -21.70
C VAL A 575 28.24 13.98 -22.49
N LEU A 576 27.66 15.01 -23.09
CA LEU A 576 26.50 14.89 -23.98
C LEU A 576 26.98 14.40 -25.34
N ASP A 577 26.28 13.41 -25.90
CA ASP A 577 26.59 12.89 -27.24
C ASP A 577 26.28 13.98 -28.29
N ALA A 578 25.30 14.85 -28.00
CA ALA A 578 24.98 16.01 -28.84
C ALA A 578 26.17 16.96 -29.04
N THR A 579 27.10 17.08 -28.08
CA THR A 579 28.30 17.93 -28.22
C THR A 579 29.20 17.45 -29.36
N GLU A 580 29.35 16.13 -29.53
CA GLU A 580 30.11 15.56 -30.65
C GLU A 580 29.38 15.77 -31.98
N ASP A 581 28.05 15.60 -31.99
CA ASP A 581 27.22 15.84 -33.17
C ASP A 581 27.32 17.29 -33.65
N PHE A 582 27.19 18.27 -32.75
CA PHE A 582 27.36 19.69 -33.09
C PHE A 582 28.75 19.99 -33.64
N ARG A 583 29.81 19.41 -33.06
CA ARG A 583 31.18 19.55 -33.56
C ARG A 583 31.35 18.93 -34.95
N SER A 584 30.74 17.77 -35.20
CA SER A 584 30.79 17.13 -36.52
C SER A 584 30.08 17.97 -37.57
N ASN A 585 28.92 18.52 -37.23
CA ASN A 585 28.11 19.34 -38.12
C ASN A 585 28.68 20.73 -38.35
N LYS A 586 29.42 21.29 -37.37
CA LYS A 586 30.26 22.48 -37.56
C LYS A 586 31.25 22.27 -38.72
N LYS A 587 31.98 21.15 -38.72
CA LYS A 587 32.92 20.82 -39.81
C LYS A 587 32.21 20.61 -41.15
N THR A 588 31.02 20.03 -41.14
CA THR A 588 30.19 19.87 -42.35
C THR A 588 29.74 21.22 -42.90
N ALA A 589 29.32 22.15 -42.03
CA ALA A 589 28.95 23.51 -42.41
C ALA A 589 30.15 24.29 -42.97
N GLU A 590 31.34 24.17 -42.34
CA GLU A 590 32.60 24.73 -42.86
C GLU A 590 32.90 24.22 -44.27
N LYS A 591 32.88 22.90 -44.49
CA LYS A 591 33.04 22.27 -45.82
C LYS A 591 32.06 22.83 -46.84
N ARG A 592 30.81 23.01 -46.44
CA ARG A 592 29.77 23.53 -47.33
C ARG A 592 30.02 24.98 -47.73
N ILE A 593 30.59 25.79 -46.84
CA ILE A 593 31.02 27.15 -47.16
C ILE A 593 32.12 27.13 -48.22
N PHE A 594 33.15 26.29 -48.07
CA PHE A 594 34.20 26.14 -49.08
C PHE A 594 33.63 25.73 -50.44
N GLU A 595 32.74 24.72 -50.47
CA GLU A 595 32.09 24.27 -51.70
C GLU A 595 31.29 25.38 -52.42
N LEU A 596 30.53 26.19 -51.67
CA LEU A 596 29.71 27.24 -52.26
C LEU A 596 30.53 28.43 -52.75
N VAL A 597 31.59 28.80 -52.03
CA VAL A 597 32.53 29.83 -52.47
C VAL A 597 33.24 29.38 -53.74
N ASN A 598 33.75 28.14 -53.76
CA ASN A 598 34.45 27.58 -54.92
C ASN A 598 33.51 27.42 -56.13
N SER A 599 32.30 26.89 -55.93
CA SER A 599 31.29 26.80 -56.99
C SER A 599 30.94 28.17 -57.56
N LYS A 600 30.95 29.24 -56.74
CA LYS A 600 30.67 30.58 -57.24
C LYS A 600 31.85 31.18 -58.00
N ILE A 601 33.07 30.86 -57.59
CA ILE A 601 34.29 31.19 -58.34
C ILE A 601 34.26 30.48 -59.69
N ASP A 602 33.81 29.23 -59.75
CA ASP A 602 33.66 28.47 -60.99
C ASP A 602 32.67 29.15 -61.94
N ASP A 603 31.46 29.51 -61.47
CA ASP A 603 30.49 30.28 -62.26
C ASP A 603 31.10 31.57 -62.85
N LEU A 604 31.95 32.25 -62.08
CA LEU A 604 32.58 33.51 -62.48
C LEU A 604 33.73 33.28 -63.48
N ILE A 605 34.51 32.22 -63.33
CA ILE A 605 35.61 31.89 -64.24
C ILE A 605 35.08 31.26 -65.54
N ASP A 606 34.02 30.47 -65.49
CA ASP A 606 33.34 29.94 -66.69
C ASP A 606 32.74 31.05 -67.56
N SER A 607 32.46 32.23 -66.96
CA SER A 607 32.05 33.43 -67.71
C SER A 607 33.22 34.16 -68.39
N ALA A 608 34.45 33.67 -68.27
CA ALA A 608 35.63 34.27 -68.89
C ALA A 608 35.62 34.06 -70.41
N GLU A 609 35.31 35.12 -71.16
CA GLU A 609 35.44 35.16 -72.62
C GLU A 609 36.82 35.72 -73.01
N TYR A 610 37.81 34.84 -73.19
CA TYR A 610 39.13 35.23 -73.70
C TYR A 610 39.20 35.12 -75.24
N ASP A 611 39.53 36.23 -75.92
CA ASP A 611 39.98 36.18 -77.31
C ASP A 611 41.51 35.95 -77.36
N TRP A 612 41.90 34.69 -77.32
CA TRP A 612 43.31 34.26 -77.38
C TRP A 612 44.04 34.66 -78.68
N MET A 613 43.32 35.21 -79.68
CA MET A 613 43.84 35.70 -80.96
C MET A 613 43.52 37.19 -81.20
N ALA A 614 43.30 37.98 -80.14
CA ALA A 614 42.95 39.39 -80.23
C ALA A 614 43.94 40.23 -81.07
N ALA A 615 43.41 40.99 -82.03
CA ALA A 615 44.21 41.83 -82.93
C ALA A 615 44.76 43.11 -82.27
N THR A 616 44.20 43.51 -81.12
CA THR A 616 44.55 44.73 -80.38
C THR A 616 44.89 44.40 -78.93
N LEU A 617 45.80 45.17 -78.33
CA LEU A 617 46.10 45.11 -76.91
C LEU A 617 44.93 45.70 -76.11
N GLU A 618 44.31 44.89 -75.26
CA GLU A 618 43.25 45.35 -74.36
C GLU A 618 43.85 46.22 -73.24
N THR A 619 43.22 47.38 -73.01
CA THR A 619 43.75 48.41 -72.10
C THR A 619 43.14 48.36 -70.71
N GLU A 620 42.20 47.46 -70.45
CA GLU A 620 41.54 47.25 -69.16
C GLU A 620 41.65 45.77 -68.75
N PRO A 621 41.64 45.44 -67.45
CA PRO A 621 41.50 44.05 -66.99
C PRO A 621 40.14 43.46 -67.40
N SER A 622 40.06 42.14 -67.49
CA SER A 622 38.85 41.41 -67.87
C SER A 622 37.72 41.64 -66.87
N ASN A 623 36.48 41.77 -67.36
CA ASN A 623 35.31 42.08 -66.53
C ASN A 623 35.03 40.99 -65.47
N TYR A 624 35.30 39.72 -65.78
CA TYR A 624 35.15 38.63 -64.82
C TYR A 624 36.11 38.77 -63.63
N MET A 625 37.33 39.29 -63.86
CA MET A 625 38.34 39.52 -62.83
C MET A 625 37.94 40.67 -61.88
N HIS A 626 37.37 41.76 -62.42
CA HIS A 626 36.77 42.82 -61.62
C HIS A 626 35.60 42.31 -60.78
N THR A 627 34.74 41.49 -61.37
CA THR A 627 33.58 40.90 -60.68
C THR A 627 34.02 39.93 -59.58
N MET A 628 35.05 39.10 -59.84
CA MET A 628 35.60 38.14 -58.88
C MET A 628 36.29 38.82 -57.70
N THR A 629 37.14 39.82 -57.93
CA THR A 629 37.80 40.58 -56.84
C THR A 629 36.77 41.36 -56.01
N THR A 630 35.74 41.93 -56.65
CA THR A 630 34.61 42.58 -55.95
C THR A 630 33.81 41.57 -55.13
N TYR A 631 33.55 40.37 -55.67
CA TYR A 631 32.87 39.28 -54.96
C TYR A 631 33.68 38.81 -53.73
N LEU A 632 34.97 38.52 -53.90
CA LEU A 632 35.86 38.13 -52.80
C LEU A 632 35.98 39.23 -51.72
N SER A 633 36.02 40.50 -52.12
CA SER A 633 36.02 41.64 -51.20
C SER A 633 34.70 41.79 -50.45
N ASN A 634 33.56 41.63 -51.15
CA ASN A 634 32.24 41.70 -50.54
C ASN A 634 32.01 40.53 -49.58
N ILE A 635 32.48 39.34 -49.91
CA ILE A 635 32.42 38.19 -49.00
C ILE A 635 33.20 38.44 -47.71
N MET A 636 34.40 39.06 -47.80
CA MET A 636 35.20 39.42 -46.63
C MET A 636 34.45 40.36 -45.70
N SER A 637 33.94 41.44 -46.30
CA SER A 637 33.50 42.63 -45.59
C SER A 637 32.06 42.51 -45.10
N SER A 638 31.23 41.68 -45.74
CA SER A 638 29.80 41.58 -45.41
C SER A 638 29.41 40.23 -44.84
N THR A 639 29.70 39.12 -45.52
CA THR A 639 29.13 37.81 -45.15
C THR A 639 29.98 37.04 -44.16
N LEU A 640 31.31 37.14 -44.22
CA LEU A 640 32.19 36.42 -43.32
C LEU A 640 32.47 37.17 -42.02
N LEU A 641 31.96 38.40 -41.83
CA LEU A 641 32.32 39.27 -40.70
C LEU A 641 32.21 38.55 -39.34
N GLY A 642 31.19 37.71 -39.16
CA GLY A 642 30.92 36.96 -37.93
C GLY A 642 31.82 35.75 -37.66
N LEU A 643 32.72 35.36 -38.57
CA LEU A 643 33.59 34.18 -38.38
C LEU A 643 34.94 34.51 -37.72
N PRO A 644 35.55 33.54 -37.01
CA PRO A 644 36.91 33.64 -36.52
C PRO A 644 37.92 33.94 -37.63
N ARG A 645 39.00 34.66 -37.29
CA ARG A 645 40.05 35.06 -38.24
C ARG A 645 40.70 33.84 -38.91
N GLU A 646 40.92 32.77 -38.16
CA GLU A 646 41.53 31.53 -38.65
C GLU A 646 40.70 30.88 -39.77
N ILE A 647 39.36 30.83 -39.61
CA ILE A 647 38.47 30.24 -40.62
C ILE A 647 38.40 31.14 -41.86
N LYS A 648 38.40 32.46 -41.67
CA LYS A 648 38.45 33.42 -42.79
C LYS A 648 39.69 33.21 -43.64
N GLU A 649 40.87 33.18 -43.01
CA GLU A 649 42.15 32.99 -43.71
C GLU A 649 42.17 31.67 -44.50
N LEU A 650 41.63 30.59 -43.94
CA LEU A 650 41.52 29.31 -44.63
C LEU A 650 40.57 29.37 -45.84
N ILE A 651 39.43 30.07 -45.74
CA ILE A 651 38.51 30.27 -46.87
C ILE A 651 39.20 31.06 -47.98
N TYR A 652 39.99 32.10 -47.65
CA TYR A 652 40.77 32.83 -48.66
C TYR A 652 41.82 31.97 -49.32
N PHE A 653 42.56 31.20 -48.52
CA PHE A 653 43.59 30.32 -49.03
C PHE A 653 43.02 29.31 -50.03
N ASP A 654 41.91 28.66 -49.68
CA ASP A 654 41.24 27.68 -50.53
C ASP A 654 40.65 28.33 -51.79
N ALA A 655 39.89 29.41 -51.64
CA ALA A 655 39.27 30.15 -52.74
C ALA A 655 40.29 30.67 -53.76
N LEU A 656 41.40 31.28 -53.29
CA LEU A 656 42.44 31.81 -54.17
C LEU A 656 43.25 30.69 -54.83
N SER A 657 43.49 29.59 -54.13
CA SER A 657 44.13 28.40 -54.73
C SER A 657 43.24 27.80 -55.82
N HIS A 658 41.94 27.69 -55.57
CA HIS A 658 40.96 27.21 -56.56
C HIS A 658 40.92 28.12 -57.79
N ALA A 659 40.81 29.43 -57.57
CA ALA A 659 40.83 30.42 -58.62
C ALA A 659 42.13 30.36 -59.45
N ALA A 660 43.29 30.26 -58.79
CA ALA A 660 44.59 30.16 -59.46
C ALA A 660 44.68 28.92 -60.35
N ASN A 661 44.25 27.75 -59.84
CA ASN A 661 44.22 26.50 -60.61
C ASN A 661 43.27 26.57 -61.80
N MET A 662 42.10 27.18 -61.62
CA MET A 662 41.13 27.34 -62.70
C MET A 662 41.61 28.31 -63.78
N ILE A 663 42.24 29.44 -63.39
CA ILE A 663 42.85 30.38 -64.34
C ILE A 663 44.02 29.72 -65.09
N LEU A 664 44.83 28.92 -64.40
CA LEU A 664 45.88 28.10 -65.03
C LEU A 664 45.32 27.09 -66.04
N ALA A 665 44.11 26.59 -65.83
CA ALA A 665 43.45 25.66 -66.73
C ALA A 665 42.89 26.31 -68.02
N LEU A 666 42.61 27.62 -68.02
CA LEU A 666 42.03 28.32 -69.19
C LEU A 666 42.89 28.21 -70.46
N PRO A 667 44.22 28.48 -70.44
CA PRO A 667 45.11 28.29 -71.59
C PRO A 667 45.32 26.81 -71.97
N LEU A 668 45.17 25.91 -71.00
CA LEU A 668 45.35 24.46 -71.19
C LEU A 668 44.12 23.81 -71.82
N SER A 669 42.96 24.47 -71.82
CA SER A 669 41.71 23.96 -72.40
C SER A 669 41.87 23.49 -73.86
N PRO A 670 41.18 22.40 -74.27
CA PRO A 670 41.29 21.82 -75.61
C PRO A 670 40.74 22.72 -76.72
N ASP A 671 39.91 23.71 -76.36
CA ASP A 671 39.31 24.66 -77.30
C ASP A 671 40.31 25.73 -77.77
N VAL A 672 41.35 25.99 -76.98
CA VAL A 672 42.42 26.93 -77.30
C VAL A 672 43.53 26.23 -78.08
N LYS A 673 43.55 26.43 -79.40
CA LYS A 673 44.54 25.84 -80.32
C LYS A 673 45.80 26.67 -80.50
N LYS A 674 45.67 28.01 -80.41
CA LYS A 674 46.77 28.96 -80.60
C LYS A 674 46.53 30.19 -79.71
N ILE A 675 47.60 30.71 -79.14
CA ILE A 675 47.61 31.89 -78.29
C ILE A 675 48.57 32.91 -78.91
N ASN A 676 48.12 34.16 -79.08
CA ASN A 676 48.97 35.24 -79.57
C ASN A 676 49.59 36.06 -78.40
N PRO A 677 50.62 36.88 -78.66
CA PRO A 677 51.26 37.68 -77.61
C PRO A 677 50.31 38.69 -76.94
N ASN A 678 49.27 39.14 -77.65
CA ASN A 678 48.28 40.07 -77.11
C ASN A 678 47.35 39.40 -76.08
N GLY A 679 46.97 38.14 -76.30
CA GLY A 679 46.18 37.32 -75.38
C GLY A 679 46.97 36.91 -74.14
N VAL A 680 48.29 36.64 -74.30
CA VAL A 680 49.20 36.48 -73.16
C VAL A 680 49.30 37.77 -72.34
N ALA A 681 49.38 38.92 -73.00
CA ALA A 681 49.43 40.22 -72.32
C ALA A 681 48.12 40.54 -71.57
N ALA A 682 46.96 40.13 -72.09
CA ALA A 682 45.67 40.26 -71.42
C ALA A 682 45.62 39.40 -70.14
N LEU A 683 45.96 38.10 -70.25
CA LEU A 683 46.03 37.20 -69.10
C LEU A 683 47.04 37.70 -68.04
N ALA A 684 48.20 38.20 -68.48
CA ALA A 684 49.21 38.71 -67.56
C ALA A 684 48.75 39.92 -66.76
N LYS A 685 47.93 40.77 -67.39
CA LYS A 685 47.34 41.92 -66.73
C LYS A 685 46.28 41.51 -65.72
N ASP A 686 45.48 40.49 -66.03
CA ASP A 686 44.50 39.93 -65.10
C ASP A 686 45.17 39.27 -63.88
N VAL A 687 46.26 38.53 -64.09
CA VAL A 687 47.06 37.94 -63.01
C VAL A 687 47.77 38.99 -62.17
N GLN A 688 48.25 40.08 -62.79
CA GLN A 688 48.82 41.20 -62.06
C GLN A 688 47.75 41.91 -61.21
N TYR A 689 46.57 42.15 -61.76
CA TYR A 689 45.44 42.75 -61.03
C TYR A 689 44.97 41.87 -59.87
N LEU A 690 44.95 40.54 -60.03
CA LEU A 690 44.66 39.61 -58.94
C LEU A 690 45.75 39.63 -57.85
N SER A 691 47.03 39.73 -58.24
CA SER A 691 48.15 39.87 -57.31
C SER A 691 48.07 41.17 -56.50
N ASP A 692 47.78 42.29 -57.18
CA ASP A 692 47.61 43.60 -56.54
C ASP A 692 46.42 43.59 -55.57
N PHE A 693 45.35 42.85 -55.91
CA PHE A 693 44.23 42.62 -54.99
C PHE A 693 44.64 41.79 -53.76
N VAL A 694 45.39 40.70 -53.93
CA VAL A 694 45.89 39.89 -52.80
C VAL A 694 46.81 40.69 -51.87
N ASP A 695 47.54 41.68 -52.41
CA ASP A 695 48.33 42.63 -51.62
C ASP A 695 47.49 43.54 -50.70
N THR A 696 46.21 43.73 -51.01
CA THR A 696 45.28 44.49 -50.17
C THR A 696 44.64 43.67 -49.05
N LEU A 697 44.80 42.34 -49.06
CA LEU A 697 44.20 41.43 -48.06
C LEU A 697 45.13 41.20 -46.85
N GLU A 698 44.53 41.04 -45.67
CA GLU A 698 45.25 40.63 -44.46
C GLU A 698 45.71 39.16 -44.60
N GLY A 699 47.00 38.87 -44.35
CA GLY A 699 47.59 37.54 -44.60
C GLY A 699 48.35 37.39 -45.95
N ALA A 700 48.63 38.51 -46.62
CA ALA A 700 49.30 38.61 -47.92
C ALA A 700 50.48 37.65 -48.22
N PRO A 701 51.43 37.34 -47.30
CA PRO A 701 52.59 36.53 -47.69
C PRO A 701 52.22 35.07 -48.02
N ILE A 702 51.29 34.46 -47.28
CA ILE A 702 50.88 33.06 -47.49
C ILE A 702 49.98 32.96 -48.74
N LEU A 703 49.11 33.94 -48.94
CA LEU A 703 48.21 33.98 -50.10
C LEU A 703 48.96 34.24 -51.42
N LYS A 704 50.10 34.94 -51.38
CA LYS A 704 50.98 35.12 -52.54
C LYS A 704 51.64 33.81 -52.99
N GLU A 705 51.98 32.93 -52.05
CA GLU A 705 52.59 31.65 -52.40
C GLU A 705 51.69 30.80 -53.32
N ASN A 706 50.38 30.93 -53.16
CA ASN A 706 49.38 30.25 -54.01
C ASN A 706 49.31 30.82 -55.43
N LEU A 707 49.66 32.10 -55.61
CA LEU A 707 49.69 32.75 -56.92
C LEU A 707 51.04 32.60 -57.63
N ASP A 708 52.08 32.14 -56.94
CA ASP A 708 53.43 32.05 -57.52
C ASP A 708 53.49 31.12 -58.74
N GLU A 709 52.76 30.00 -58.72
CA GLU A 709 52.67 29.10 -59.88
C GLU A 709 52.01 29.79 -61.07
N LEU A 710 50.90 30.50 -60.83
CA LEU A 710 50.19 31.28 -61.84
C LEU A 710 51.07 32.39 -62.43
N GLN A 711 51.74 33.17 -61.56
CA GLN A 711 52.64 34.25 -61.98
C GLN A 711 53.83 33.72 -62.79
N GLN A 712 54.47 32.64 -62.33
CA GLN A 712 55.60 32.05 -63.04
C GLN A 712 55.18 31.43 -64.38
N THR A 713 53.97 30.87 -64.46
CA THR A 713 53.41 30.33 -65.71
C THR A 713 53.11 31.44 -66.71
N VAL A 714 52.57 32.58 -66.27
CA VAL A 714 52.39 33.78 -67.11
C VAL A 714 53.74 34.34 -67.57
N LEU A 715 54.73 34.44 -66.67
CA LEU A 715 56.10 34.86 -67.00
C LEU A 715 56.73 33.93 -68.06
N LEU A 716 56.45 32.63 -67.99
CA LEU A 716 56.87 31.67 -69.01
C LEU A 716 56.21 31.96 -70.36
N MET A 717 54.91 32.29 -70.38
CA MET A 717 54.21 32.65 -71.62
C MET A 717 54.71 33.96 -72.25
N GLN A 718 55.20 34.90 -71.44
CA GLN A 718 55.75 36.18 -71.92
C GLN A 718 57.20 36.07 -72.41
N THR A 719 57.89 34.97 -72.14
CA THR A 719 59.31 34.83 -72.47
C THR A 719 59.49 34.60 -73.97
N GLU A 720 60.30 35.43 -74.63
CA GLU A 720 60.58 35.33 -76.06
C GLU A 720 61.44 34.09 -76.43
N ASN A 721 62.16 33.53 -75.45
CA ASN A 721 63.05 32.38 -75.59
C ASN A 721 62.47 31.13 -74.88
N PRO A 722 61.82 30.20 -75.60
CA PRO A 722 61.26 28.98 -75.01
C PRO A 722 62.33 27.99 -74.50
N ASP A 723 63.59 28.14 -74.94
CA ASP A 723 64.72 27.29 -74.54
C ASP A 723 65.14 27.49 -73.07
N ASP A 724 64.84 28.66 -72.47
CA ASP A 724 65.16 28.98 -71.07
C ASP A 724 64.41 28.08 -70.07
N PHE A 725 63.29 27.47 -70.48
CA PHE A 725 62.54 26.52 -69.66
C PHE A 725 63.15 25.12 -69.62
N TYR A 726 63.87 24.73 -70.68
CA TYR A 726 64.52 23.42 -70.77
C TYR A 726 65.89 23.39 -70.06
N ASP A 727 66.47 24.54 -69.73
CA ASP A 727 67.66 24.64 -68.88
C ASP A 727 67.27 24.52 -67.38
N ILE A 728 67.69 23.41 -66.77
CA ILE A 728 67.45 23.06 -65.36
C ILE A 728 67.90 24.17 -64.39
N SER A 729 68.98 24.89 -64.73
CA SER A 729 69.53 25.95 -63.86
C SER A 729 68.72 27.24 -63.91
N ILE A 730 68.13 27.55 -65.07
CA ILE A 730 67.32 28.75 -65.30
C ILE A 730 65.88 28.48 -64.86
N ARG A 731 65.35 27.29 -65.15
CA ARG A 731 64.05 26.81 -64.69
C ARG A 731 63.94 26.84 -63.17
N ASN A 732 64.91 26.32 -62.43
CA ASN A 732 64.87 26.36 -60.96
C ASN A 732 64.99 27.79 -60.38
N LYS A 733 65.53 28.76 -61.14
CA LYS A 733 65.68 30.15 -60.70
C LYS A 733 64.51 31.05 -61.08
N LYS A 734 63.85 30.80 -62.22
CA LYS A 734 62.79 31.66 -62.77
C LYS A 734 61.41 31.01 -62.84
N PHE A 735 61.33 29.69 -62.96
CA PHE A 735 60.10 28.92 -63.22
C PHE A 735 59.97 27.70 -62.29
N GLY A 736 60.50 27.80 -61.08
CA GLY A 736 60.67 26.67 -60.17
C GLY A 736 59.36 26.06 -59.66
N ARG A 737 58.25 26.80 -59.72
CA ARG A 737 56.90 26.35 -59.32
C ARG A 737 55.99 26.01 -60.49
N VAL A 738 56.43 26.17 -61.74
CA VAL A 738 55.63 25.79 -62.92
C VAL A 738 55.64 24.27 -63.09
N ASP A 739 54.45 23.66 -63.19
CA ASP A 739 54.32 22.23 -63.41
C ASP A 739 55.09 21.76 -64.68
N ALA A 740 55.83 20.67 -64.49
CA ALA A 740 56.69 20.06 -65.51
C ALA A 740 55.91 19.50 -66.70
N MET A 741 54.63 19.17 -66.52
CA MET A 741 53.76 18.66 -67.58
C MET A 741 53.02 19.77 -68.33
N ASN A 742 52.54 20.79 -67.61
CA ASN A 742 51.77 21.88 -68.21
C ASN A 742 52.62 22.88 -69.00
N GLY A 743 53.86 23.14 -68.56
CA GLY A 743 54.77 24.10 -69.21
C GLY A 743 55.02 23.83 -70.71
N PRO A 744 55.38 22.60 -71.12
CA PRO A 744 55.59 22.27 -72.54
C PRO A 744 54.32 22.37 -73.40
N LEU A 745 53.15 21.98 -72.86
CA LEU A 745 51.86 22.07 -73.56
C LEU A 745 51.45 23.52 -73.85
N ILE A 746 51.75 24.42 -72.91
CA ILE A 746 51.50 25.85 -73.06
C ILE A 746 52.42 26.44 -74.13
N LEU A 747 53.72 26.09 -74.11
CA LEU A 747 54.69 26.56 -75.11
C LEU A 747 54.34 26.10 -76.54
N GLU A 748 53.75 24.92 -76.72
CA GLU A 748 53.27 24.42 -78.03
C GLU A 748 52.11 25.26 -78.59
N LYS A 749 51.27 25.84 -77.72
CA LYS A 749 50.12 26.66 -78.11
C LYS A 749 50.48 28.13 -78.42
N ILE A 750 51.65 28.62 -78.00
CA ILE A 750 52.05 30.02 -78.19
C ILE A 750 52.53 30.26 -79.62
N THR A 751 52.07 31.36 -80.23
CA THR A 751 52.50 31.80 -81.55
C THR A 751 53.27 33.12 -81.45
N HIS A 752 54.52 33.13 -81.91
CA HIS A 752 55.39 34.33 -81.89
C HIS A 752 55.09 35.35 -83.01
N SER A 753 54.04 35.14 -83.80
CA SER A 753 53.68 36.01 -84.93
C SER A 753 52.28 36.60 -84.76
N LEU A 754 52.17 37.93 -84.77
CA LEU A 754 50.90 38.64 -84.94
C LEU A 754 50.29 38.24 -86.29
N VAL A 755 49.21 37.46 -86.28
CA VAL A 755 48.46 37.14 -87.51
C VAL A 755 47.82 38.43 -88.02
N GLN A 756 48.44 39.06 -89.02
CA GLN A 756 47.77 40.06 -89.84
C GLN A 756 46.54 39.42 -90.50
N SER A 757 45.38 40.04 -90.35
CA SER A 757 44.11 39.61 -90.95
C SER A 757 44.23 39.37 -92.46
N PRO A 758 43.45 38.44 -93.06
CA PRO A 758 43.50 38.24 -94.50
C PRO A 758 43.02 39.52 -95.21
N ALA A 759 43.90 40.06 -96.05
CA ALA A 759 43.65 41.26 -96.83
C ALA A 759 42.39 41.14 -97.69
N LYS A 760 41.66 42.26 -97.76
CA LYS A 760 40.52 42.50 -98.65
C LYS A 760 40.83 42.02 -100.07
N VAL A 761 39.84 41.35 -100.65
CA VAL A 761 39.73 41.03 -102.06
C VAL A 761 39.88 42.31 -102.88
N ASP A 762 41.01 42.47 -103.57
CA ASP A 762 41.16 43.43 -104.66
C ASP A 762 40.87 42.77 -106.00
N ARG A 763 39.98 43.42 -106.72
CA ARG A 763 39.38 43.01 -107.98
C ARG A 763 40.40 43.06 -109.12
N LEU A 764 40.27 42.09 -110.04
CA LEU A 764 40.52 42.16 -111.48
C LEU A 764 41.19 43.45 -112.01
N GLY A 765 42.42 43.32 -112.52
CA GLY A 765 43.16 44.39 -113.17
C GLY A 765 44.26 43.90 -114.11
N ASN A 766 43.84 43.27 -115.22
CA ASN A 766 44.49 43.22 -116.53
C ASN A 766 45.88 42.57 -116.71
N PHE A 767 45.80 41.39 -117.33
CA PHE A 767 46.60 41.03 -118.50
C PHE A 767 46.78 42.22 -119.46
N SER A 768 48.01 42.72 -119.59
CA SER A 768 48.47 43.31 -120.85
C SER A 768 50.00 43.26 -120.97
N SER A 769 50.43 42.54 -122.02
CA SER A 769 51.59 42.83 -122.87
C SER A 769 53.00 42.85 -122.25
N ARG A 770 53.66 41.69 -122.31
CA ARG A 770 55.03 41.59 -122.81
C ARG A 770 54.98 40.93 -124.21
N PHE A 771 54.81 41.75 -125.25
CA PHE A 771 55.40 41.45 -126.57
C PHE A 771 56.91 41.72 -126.43
N GLY A 772 57.84 40.99 -127.03
CA GLY A 772 57.79 39.96 -128.06
C GLY A 772 59.17 39.89 -128.74
N ILE A 773 59.24 39.08 -129.80
CA ILE A 773 60.36 38.76 -130.71
C ILE A 773 61.06 37.44 -130.30
N ARG A 774 60.91 36.33 -131.03
CA ARG A 774 60.65 36.14 -132.47
C ARG A 774 59.36 35.42 -132.81
#